data_AF-A0A7X3RPI4-F1
#
_entry.id   AF-A0A7X3RPI4-F1
#
_cell.length_a   1.000
_cell.length_b   1.000
_cell.length_c   1.000
_cell.angle_alpha   90.00
_cell.angle_beta   90.00
_cell.angle_gamma   90.00
#
_symmetry.space_group_name_H-M   'P 1'
#
loop_
_entity.id
_entity.type
_entity.pdbx_description
1 polymer ?
#
loop_
_entity_poly.entity_id
_entity_poly.type
_entity_poly.pdbx_seq_one_letter_code
_entity_poly.pdbx_strand_id
1 'polypeptide(L)'
;MYPDKEADLLKAFSPAEPIFTVDPDYIKRARSLSKREDNPCGQALKALLVKADAALKQEPLTIVNKPILPASGDKHDYMSVGPYWWPDPDKPDGLPYIRRDGEVNPEVEKTDRPLLAKFISTVKTLGLAYGFTHREDYAAQAALLLRTWFMNPETRMNPNLLFGQAIPGICEGRGIGLIETAAFAREMLPAVSFLRDSKNWSQKDMEDLQAWFHAFLEWMLKHPYGVDEARHGNNHSSSYDVQVVTFALFVGQSDLARMILKGVGERRIAAQIEPDGQQPLELARTKALGYASMNLELLLELAEIGRQWGIDLANFESTDGRSMRRAFDWLYPYWTGDREWTLPQIQPFSGEPAFRCLRLAAYLYLNMDFEPVKAELACVNQKEKAQQIYNLLVPPFEGSGLHALRISEDVVIRDPHVLVDPELANGDPALLPDPEFVNGTPTLSEAEVAFFKENGFLVKRGFLQEKETFDRIVDYVWENVPREIVKRDDVQTWFDAPHGQWTEADAEQAGHFSRGTWKMRSRKIGTEPFFVDKIANHPRMRQLVSLFIGDPVKRANRVRGVYCIFPKPPNSESRLAPHGDHTAAQLSAMVFVDTVPPHSGGFTIWPGSHYMSHLYHTTVYGPLDPDLAEPYSKARDNVLREIAPVEFSGKAGDVVFWHPRLIHGGGVNRSADRDRPVVRLVVPCEYQRDGMTPYFNLSHGPAPNRQWWVDTRNFREDVPATVDNMWDGWAFDTGTTDAGDCSA
;
A
#
# COMPACT_ATOMS: atom_id res chain seq x y z
N MET A 1 2.76 17.43 20.98
CA MET A 1 2.39 16.02 21.22
C MET A 1 1.21 15.98 22.14
N TYR A 2 0.18 15.19 21.82
CA TYR A 2 -1.08 15.23 22.56
C TYR A 2 -1.45 13.88 23.23
N PRO A 3 -0.59 13.28 24.07
CA PRO A 3 -0.97 12.09 24.85
C PRO A 3 -2.29 12.28 25.60
N ASP A 4 -2.52 13.49 26.13
CA ASP A 4 -3.77 13.82 26.83
C ASP A 4 -5.00 13.74 25.91
N LYS A 5 -4.92 14.25 24.67
CA LYS A 5 -6.03 14.14 23.70
C LYS A 5 -6.20 12.71 23.18
N GLU A 6 -5.10 11.97 23.05
CA GLU A 6 -5.12 10.56 22.64
C GLU A 6 -5.74 9.69 23.75
N ALA A 7 -5.45 9.99 25.02
CA ALA A 7 -6.05 9.33 26.18
C ALA A 7 -7.57 9.55 26.24
N ASP A 8 -8.05 10.75 25.89
CA ASP A 8 -9.50 11.06 25.84
C ASP A 8 -10.26 10.28 24.77
N LEU A 9 -9.56 9.76 23.74
CA LEU A 9 -10.15 8.92 22.70
C LEU A 9 -10.24 7.45 23.09
N LEU A 10 -9.54 7.02 24.15
CA LEU A 10 -9.56 5.63 24.59
C LEU A 10 -10.92 5.30 25.22
N LYS A 11 -11.71 4.48 24.53
CA LYS A 11 -13.00 3.99 25.04
C LYS A 11 -12.77 2.82 26.01
N ALA A 12 -13.76 2.55 26.86
CA ALA A 12 -13.76 1.38 27.73
C ALA A 12 -13.56 0.09 26.92
N PHE A 13 -12.91 -0.92 27.53
CA PHE A 13 -12.67 -2.18 26.84
C PHE A 13 -13.98 -2.88 26.51
N SER A 14 -14.10 -3.30 25.25
CA SER A 14 -15.13 -4.20 24.77
C SER A 14 -14.45 -5.18 23.81
N PRO A 15 -14.70 -6.50 23.93
CA PRO A 15 -14.28 -7.47 22.93
C PRO A 15 -14.65 -7.02 21.52
N ALA A 16 -13.69 -7.11 20.60
CA ALA A 16 -13.83 -6.72 19.21
C ALA A 16 -12.92 -7.58 18.33
N GLU A 17 -13.23 -7.63 17.04
CA GLU A 17 -12.38 -8.28 16.04
C GLU A 17 -10.99 -7.59 16.00
N PRO A 18 -9.89 -8.28 16.36
CA PRO A 18 -8.57 -7.68 16.41
C PRO A 18 -8.06 -7.37 15.01
N ILE A 19 -7.53 -6.17 14.81
CA ILE A 19 -6.90 -5.78 13.55
C ILE A 19 -5.38 -5.91 13.69
N PHE A 20 -4.79 -6.81 12.92
CA PHE A 20 -3.36 -7.01 12.88
C PHE A 20 -2.70 -6.17 11.79
N THR A 21 -1.40 -5.91 11.97
CA THR A 21 -0.58 -5.11 11.05
C THR A 21 0.02 -5.92 9.90
N VAL A 22 -0.22 -7.24 9.87
CA VAL A 22 0.19 -8.12 8.76
C VAL A 22 -0.73 -7.96 7.55
N ASP A 23 -0.16 -7.96 6.34
CA ASP A 23 -0.91 -7.92 5.09
C ASP A 23 -1.47 -9.33 4.77
N PRO A 24 -2.79 -9.57 4.93
CA PRO A 24 -3.36 -10.90 4.78
C PRO A 24 -3.24 -11.44 3.35
N ASP A 25 -3.28 -10.57 2.34
CA ASP A 25 -3.11 -10.98 0.95
C ASP A 25 -1.68 -11.47 0.71
N TYR A 26 -0.69 -10.76 1.26
CA TYR A 26 0.69 -11.19 1.13
C TYR A 26 0.94 -12.49 1.88
N ILE A 27 0.39 -12.66 3.08
CA ILE A 27 0.52 -13.91 3.83
C ILE A 27 0.00 -15.11 3.02
N LYS A 28 -1.15 -14.99 2.34
CA LYS A 28 -1.66 -16.03 1.43
C LYS A 28 -0.64 -16.36 0.33
N ARG A 29 -0.06 -15.35 -0.32
CA ARG A 29 0.97 -15.55 -1.36
C ARG A 29 2.24 -16.17 -0.80
N ALA A 30 2.74 -15.67 0.32
CA ALA A 30 3.95 -16.15 0.97
C ALA A 30 3.83 -17.64 1.33
N ARG A 31 2.65 -18.10 1.80
CA ARG A 31 2.36 -19.52 2.03
C ARG A 31 2.45 -20.37 0.76
N SER A 32 2.01 -19.83 -0.38
CA SER A 32 2.12 -20.50 -1.68
C SER A 32 3.58 -20.58 -2.14
N LEU A 33 4.31 -19.45 -2.09
CA LEU A 33 5.72 -19.33 -2.47
C LEU A 33 6.63 -20.20 -1.59
N SER A 34 6.35 -20.30 -0.30
CA SER A 34 7.17 -21.06 0.65
C SER A 34 7.15 -22.58 0.43
N LYS A 35 6.28 -23.09 -0.46
CA LYS A 35 6.28 -24.50 -0.87
C LYS A 35 7.50 -24.89 -1.71
N ARG A 36 8.21 -23.91 -2.28
CA ARG A 36 9.44 -24.13 -3.06
C ARG A 36 10.65 -23.57 -2.32
N GLU A 37 11.69 -24.36 -2.14
CA GLU A 37 12.92 -23.92 -1.44
C GLU A 37 13.83 -22.99 -2.28
N ASP A 38 13.56 -22.83 -3.57
CA ASP A 38 14.39 -22.09 -4.51
C ASP A 38 14.19 -20.56 -4.47
N ASN A 39 13.28 -20.08 -3.64
CA ASN A 39 12.99 -18.66 -3.46
C ASN A 39 13.15 -18.21 -1.99
N PRO A 40 13.25 -16.89 -1.72
CA PRO A 40 13.45 -16.38 -0.37
C PRO A 40 12.37 -16.78 0.65
N CYS A 41 11.09 -16.95 0.24
CA CYS A 41 10.05 -17.41 1.16
C CYS A 41 10.32 -18.84 1.63
N GLY A 42 10.69 -19.74 0.73
CA GLY A 42 11.02 -21.13 1.08
C GLY A 42 12.24 -21.22 2.00
N GLN A 43 13.29 -20.43 1.74
CA GLN A 43 14.49 -20.41 2.58
C GLN A 43 14.23 -19.82 3.97
N ALA A 44 13.44 -18.75 4.06
CA ALA A 44 13.02 -18.17 5.32
C ALA A 44 12.14 -19.14 6.13
N LEU A 45 11.20 -19.84 5.49
CA LEU A 45 10.37 -20.85 6.16
C LEU A 45 11.24 -22.00 6.70
N LYS A 46 12.19 -22.50 5.91
CA LYS A 46 13.12 -23.54 6.37
C LYS A 46 13.91 -23.11 7.61
N ALA A 47 14.44 -21.88 7.60
CA ALA A 47 15.16 -21.33 8.75
C ALA A 47 14.26 -21.13 9.98
N LEU A 48 13.00 -20.73 9.77
CA LEU A 48 11.99 -20.59 10.83
C LEU A 48 11.68 -21.94 11.48
N LEU A 49 11.48 -23.01 10.69
CA LEU A 49 11.11 -24.32 11.20
C LEU A 49 12.18 -24.95 12.09
N VAL A 50 13.47 -24.76 11.75
CA VAL A 50 14.58 -25.19 12.63
C VAL A 50 14.48 -24.54 14.02
N LYS A 51 14.14 -23.25 14.07
CA LYS A 51 13.97 -22.53 15.34
C LYS A 51 12.68 -22.99 16.06
N ALA A 52 11.62 -23.28 15.32
CA ALA A 52 10.33 -23.71 15.87
C ALA A 52 10.39 -25.10 16.50
N ASP A 53 11.03 -26.06 15.83
CA ASP A 53 11.23 -27.41 16.40
C ASP A 53 12.09 -27.37 17.68
N ALA A 54 13.03 -26.43 17.78
CA ALA A 54 13.77 -26.19 19.03
C ALA A 54 12.89 -25.52 20.11
N ALA A 55 12.05 -24.56 19.71
CA ALA A 55 11.15 -23.83 20.61
C ALA A 55 10.05 -24.70 21.24
N LEU A 56 9.68 -25.83 20.61
CA LEU A 56 8.74 -26.81 21.18
C LEU A 56 9.17 -27.36 22.55
N LYS A 57 10.48 -27.35 22.84
CA LYS A 57 11.05 -27.85 24.10
C LYS A 57 11.11 -26.78 25.19
N GLN A 58 10.60 -25.58 24.93
CA GLN A 58 10.69 -24.47 25.88
C GLN A 58 9.69 -24.68 27.03
N GLU A 59 10.18 -24.84 28.25
CA GLU A 59 9.33 -24.84 29.44
C GLU A 59 8.56 -23.51 29.60
N PRO A 60 7.39 -23.50 30.28
CA PRO A 60 6.61 -22.30 30.52
C PRO A 60 7.45 -21.16 31.09
N LEU A 61 7.34 -19.98 30.46
CA LEU A 61 8.06 -18.77 30.86
C LEU A 61 7.11 -17.87 31.66
N THR A 62 7.54 -17.42 32.84
CA THR A 62 6.74 -16.53 33.70
C THR A 62 7.61 -15.51 34.42
N ILE A 63 7.07 -14.30 34.50
CA ILE A 63 7.69 -13.14 35.14
C ILE A 63 7.87 -13.32 36.65
N VAL A 64 7.08 -14.18 37.30
CA VAL A 64 7.10 -14.32 38.78
C VAL A 64 8.29 -15.13 39.29
N ASN A 65 8.95 -15.87 38.38
CA ASN A 65 10.16 -16.64 38.67
C ASN A 65 11.41 -15.79 38.43
N LYS A 66 11.42 -14.59 39.02
CA LYS A 66 12.53 -13.64 38.90
C LYS A 66 13.48 -13.70 40.11
N PRO A 67 14.79 -13.50 39.91
CA PRO A 67 15.77 -13.55 41.00
C PRO A 67 15.78 -12.27 41.85
N ILE A 68 15.31 -11.14 41.30
CA ILE A 68 15.32 -9.82 41.94
C ILE A 68 13.89 -9.27 41.95
N LEU A 69 13.41 -8.82 43.11
CA LEU A 69 12.11 -8.18 43.24
C LEU A 69 12.20 -6.67 43.00
N PRO A 70 11.21 -6.06 42.33
CA PRO A 70 11.08 -4.60 42.30
C PRO A 70 10.74 -4.04 43.68
N ALA A 71 10.84 -2.72 43.84
CA ALA A 71 10.55 -2.04 45.10
C ALA A 71 9.08 -2.19 45.58
N SER A 72 8.14 -2.56 44.70
CA SER A 72 6.76 -2.90 45.10
C SER A 72 6.68 -4.19 45.93
N GLY A 73 7.68 -5.07 45.83
CA GLY A 73 7.63 -6.43 46.39
C GLY A 73 6.73 -7.40 45.62
N ASP A 74 6.03 -6.93 44.57
CA ASP A 74 5.17 -7.76 43.73
C ASP A 74 5.99 -8.46 42.65
N LYS A 75 5.88 -9.80 42.60
CA LYS A 75 6.53 -10.64 41.58
C LYS A 75 5.91 -10.50 40.19
N HIS A 76 4.68 -9.99 40.09
CA HIS A 76 4.00 -9.79 38.82
C HIS A 76 4.48 -8.53 38.08
N ASP A 77 5.14 -7.61 38.79
CA ASP A 77 5.70 -6.41 38.19
C ASP A 77 6.98 -6.72 37.41
N TYR A 78 7.09 -6.12 36.22
CA TYR A 78 8.28 -6.20 35.38
C TYR A 78 9.37 -5.26 35.91
N MET A 79 10.59 -5.79 36.06
CA MET A 79 11.75 -5.08 36.58
C MET A 79 12.93 -5.22 35.63
N SER A 80 13.52 -4.09 35.26
CA SER A 80 14.81 -4.05 34.56
C SER A 80 15.65 -2.87 34.98
N VAL A 81 16.94 -2.90 34.66
CA VAL A 81 17.87 -1.78 34.88
C VAL A 81 18.27 -1.18 33.53
N GLY A 82 18.50 0.13 33.51
CA GLY A 82 18.90 0.81 32.28
C GLY A 82 20.21 0.22 31.73
N PRO A 83 20.25 -0.23 30.46
CA PRO A 83 21.34 -1.06 29.96
C PRO A 83 22.71 -0.38 29.92
N TYR A 84 22.73 0.96 29.91
CA TYR A 84 23.94 1.76 29.81
C TYR A 84 24.33 2.43 31.13
N TRP A 85 23.76 1.99 32.25
CA TRP A 85 24.06 2.53 33.57
C TRP A 85 24.96 1.56 34.33
N TRP A 86 26.09 2.07 34.80
CA TRP A 86 27.16 1.29 35.44
C TRP A 86 27.45 1.83 36.84
N PRO A 87 27.90 0.98 37.78
CA PRO A 87 28.43 1.45 39.05
C PRO A 87 29.51 2.52 38.85
N ASP A 88 29.46 3.58 39.64
CA ASP A 88 30.47 4.64 39.64
C ASP A 88 31.75 4.14 40.35
N PRO A 89 32.88 3.95 39.63
CA PRO A 89 34.12 3.47 40.24
C PRO A 89 34.71 4.44 41.27
N ASP A 90 34.29 5.71 41.26
CA ASP A 90 34.77 6.73 42.20
C ASP A 90 33.97 6.75 43.52
N LYS A 91 32.99 5.85 43.67
CA LYS A 91 32.11 5.75 44.85
C LYS A 91 32.30 4.42 45.57
N PRO A 92 32.41 4.40 46.92
CA PRO A 92 32.63 3.16 47.67
C PRO A 92 31.56 2.08 47.47
N ASP A 93 30.32 2.48 47.19
CA ASP A 93 29.17 1.62 46.94
C ASP A 93 28.75 1.59 45.46
N GLY A 94 29.47 2.29 44.59
CA GLY A 94 29.14 2.39 43.18
C GLY A 94 27.92 3.26 42.84
N LEU A 95 27.38 4.03 43.79
CA LEU A 95 26.13 4.79 43.61
C LEU A 95 26.34 6.32 43.64
N PRO A 96 25.51 7.10 42.91
CA PRO A 96 24.55 6.64 41.90
C PRO A 96 25.26 6.09 40.65
N TYR A 97 24.59 5.22 39.90
CA TYR A 97 25.16 4.73 38.65
C TYR A 97 25.43 5.87 37.65
N ILE A 98 26.43 5.69 36.80
CA ILE A 98 26.83 6.61 35.72
C ILE A 98 26.53 6.03 34.34
N ARG A 99 26.20 6.89 33.38
CA ARG A 99 25.84 6.49 32.02
C ARG A 99 27.08 6.29 31.13
N ARG A 100 27.19 5.12 30.50
CA ARG A 100 28.17 4.78 29.44
C ARG A 100 27.43 4.37 28.16
N ASP A 101 27.20 5.34 27.28
CA ASP A 101 26.29 5.12 26.14
C ASP A 101 26.78 4.02 25.20
N GLY A 102 25.91 3.07 24.88
CA GLY A 102 26.19 1.95 23.98
C GLY A 102 26.96 0.79 24.62
N GLU A 103 27.53 0.97 25.82
CA GLU A 103 28.20 -0.06 26.61
C GLU A 103 27.22 -0.74 27.56
N VAL A 104 26.83 -1.98 27.26
CA VAL A 104 25.82 -2.71 28.03
C VAL A 104 26.39 -3.23 29.34
N ASN A 105 25.83 -2.83 30.48
CA ASN A 105 26.13 -3.39 31.80
C ASN A 105 25.58 -4.83 31.89
N PRO A 106 26.41 -5.86 32.15
CA PRO A 106 25.96 -7.25 32.28
C PRO A 106 24.92 -7.50 33.38
N GLU A 107 24.72 -6.58 34.32
CA GLU A 107 23.65 -6.69 35.33
C GLU A 107 22.25 -6.81 34.73
N VAL A 108 22.03 -6.33 33.50
CA VAL A 108 20.76 -6.54 32.78
C VAL A 108 20.40 -8.02 32.65
N GLU A 109 21.38 -8.92 32.61
CA GLU A 109 21.19 -10.37 32.51
C GLU A 109 20.53 -10.98 33.77
N LYS A 110 20.52 -10.24 34.88
CA LYS A 110 19.91 -10.65 36.15
C LYS A 110 18.48 -10.12 36.32
N THR A 111 17.97 -9.37 35.34
CA THR A 111 16.63 -8.75 35.36
C THR A 111 15.62 -9.56 34.55
N ASP A 112 14.39 -9.05 34.39
CA ASP A 112 13.38 -9.70 33.56
C ASP A 112 13.63 -9.53 32.05
N ARG A 113 14.55 -8.64 31.66
CA ARG A 113 14.77 -8.29 30.24
C ARG A 113 15.15 -9.50 29.36
N PRO A 114 16.09 -10.39 29.74
CA PRO A 114 16.39 -11.58 28.94
C PRO A 114 15.21 -12.56 28.88
N LEU A 115 14.46 -12.68 29.97
CA LEU A 115 13.27 -13.54 30.04
C LEU A 115 12.17 -13.04 29.10
N LEU A 116 11.88 -11.75 29.10
CA LEU A 116 10.94 -11.11 28.19
C LEU A 116 11.37 -11.30 26.73
N ALA A 117 12.64 -11.06 26.41
CA ALA A 117 13.16 -11.27 25.05
C ALA A 117 13.01 -12.73 24.60
N LYS A 118 13.31 -13.69 25.49
CA LYS A 118 13.14 -15.13 25.23
C LYS A 118 11.67 -15.49 25.00
N PHE A 119 10.77 -14.98 25.83
CA PHE A 119 9.33 -15.19 25.69
C PHE A 119 8.83 -14.70 24.33
N ILE A 120 9.08 -13.42 24.00
CA ILE A 120 8.63 -12.82 22.74
C ILE A 120 9.19 -13.58 21.54
N SER A 121 10.49 -13.88 21.52
CA SER A 121 11.11 -14.61 20.42
C SER A 121 10.52 -16.01 20.26
N THR A 122 10.17 -16.69 21.36
CA THR A 122 9.61 -18.05 21.33
C THR A 122 8.19 -18.03 20.78
N VAL A 123 7.33 -17.13 21.28
CA VAL A 123 5.96 -16.96 20.77
C VAL A 123 5.98 -16.54 19.30
N LYS A 124 6.84 -15.58 18.91
CA LYS A 124 7.02 -15.19 17.50
C LYS A 124 7.33 -16.42 16.63
N THR A 125 8.35 -17.19 17.01
CA THR A 125 8.79 -18.35 16.23
C THR A 125 7.69 -19.41 16.09
N LEU A 126 7.02 -19.75 17.19
CA LEU A 126 5.97 -20.78 17.18
C LEU A 126 4.70 -20.32 16.43
N GLY A 127 4.25 -19.08 16.67
CA GLY A 127 3.06 -18.53 16.01
C GLY A 127 3.24 -18.40 14.50
N LEU A 128 4.40 -17.90 14.04
CA LEU A 128 4.71 -17.85 12.62
C LEU A 128 4.84 -19.25 12.02
N ALA A 129 5.51 -20.19 12.70
CA ALA A 129 5.64 -21.56 12.20
C ALA A 129 4.27 -22.22 12.04
N TYR A 130 3.38 -22.08 13.03
CA TYR A 130 1.98 -22.50 12.91
C TYR A 130 1.31 -21.84 11.70
N GLY A 131 1.47 -20.52 11.55
CA GLY A 131 0.89 -19.76 10.46
C GLY A 131 1.24 -20.27 9.06
N PHE A 132 2.41 -20.88 8.86
CA PHE A 132 2.84 -21.38 7.55
C PHE A 132 2.68 -22.90 7.37
N THR A 133 2.59 -23.68 8.45
CA THR A 133 2.49 -25.15 8.35
C THR A 133 1.20 -25.75 8.89
N HIS A 134 0.39 -24.98 9.61
CA HIS A 134 -0.79 -25.45 10.34
C HIS A 134 -0.51 -26.60 11.32
N ARG A 135 0.72 -26.67 11.86
CA ARG A 135 1.13 -27.68 12.85
C ARG A 135 0.64 -27.29 14.24
N GLU A 136 -0.40 -27.98 14.71
CA GLU A 136 -1.11 -27.64 15.96
C GLU A 136 -0.24 -27.72 17.23
N ASP A 137 0.85 -28.47 17.23
CA ASP A 137 1.78 -28.52 18.36
C ASP A 137 2.53 -27.19 18.55
N TYR A 138 2.86 -26.48 17.47
CA TYR A 138 3.39 -25.11 17.57
C TYR A 138 2.38 -24.15 18.19
N ALA A 139 1.12 -24.19 17.75
CA ALA A 139 0.06 -23.35 18.29
C ALA A 139 -0.24 -23.66 19.76
N ALA A 140 -0.29 -24.94 20.13
CA ALA A 140 -0.48 -25.36 21.51
C ALA A 140 0.61 -24.81 22.44
N GLN A 141 1.88 -24.87 22.01
CA GLN A 141 3.00 -24.36 22.79
C GLN A 141 2.98 -22.82 22.89
N ALA A 142 2.67 -22.11 21.80
CA ALA A 142 2.51 -20.66 21.83
C ALA A 142 1.36 -20.24 22.77
N ALA A 143 0.22 -20.93 22.72
CA ALA A 143 -0.94 -20.69 23.57
C ALA A 143 -0.63 -20.90 25.05
N LEU A 144 0.11 -21.95 25.40
CA LEU A 144 0.57 -22.21 26.78
C LEU A 144 1.41 -21.04 27.31
N LEU A 145 2.38 -20.56 26.51
CA LEU A 145 3.25 -19.45 26.89
C LEU A 145 2.46 -18.15 27.07
N LEU A 146 1.56 -17.82 26.13
CA LEU A 146 0.72 -16.62 26.20
C LEU A 146 -0.20 -16.63 27.43
N ARG A 147 -0.88 -17.76 27.71
CA ARG A 147 -1.72 -17.90 28.92
C ARG A 147 -0.90 -17.72 30.19
N THR A 148 0.28 -18.32 30.24
CA THR A 148 1.18 -18.22 31.41
C THR A 148 1.63 -16.77 31.64
N TRP A 149 2.00 -16.06 30.57
CA TRP A 149 2.56 -14.72 30.69
C TRP A 149 1.52 -13.62 30.91
N PHE A 150 0.31 -13.72 30.33
CA PHE A 150 -0.65 -12.61 30.34
C PHE A 150 -1.93 -12.88 31.15
N MET A 151 -2.33 -14.14 31.29
CA MET A 151 -3.70 -14.47 31.70
C MET A 151 -3.77 -15.12 33.06
N ASN A 152 -2.94 -16.15 33.30
CA ASN A 152 -3.00 -16.93 34.53
C ASN A 152 -2.65 -16.04 35.75
N PRO A 153 -3.58 -15.84 36.70
CA PRO A 153 -3.37 -14.94 37.85
C PRO A 153 -2.13 -15.27 38.69
N GLU A 154 -1.69 -16.52 38.73
CA GLU A 154 -0.51 -16.95 39.51
C GLU A 154 0.81 -16.63 38.83
N THR A 155 0.80 -16.37 37.52
CA THR A 155 2.04 -16.26 36.72
C THR A 155 2.10 -15.04 35.81
N ARG A 156 1.00 -14.29 35.68
CA ARG A 156 0.89 -13.20 34.70
C ARG A 156 1.79 -12.00 35.03
N MET A 157 2.17 -11.26 34.01
CA MET A 157 2.74 -9.92 34.15
C MET A 157 1.65 -8.89 34.39
N ASN A 158 1.88 -7.94 35.30
CA ASN A 158 0.98 -6.79 35.45
C ASN A 158 1.09 -5.88 34.20
N PRO A 159 -0.02 -5.30 33.71
CA PRO A 159 -0.05 -4.49 32.48
C PRO A 159 0.50 -3.08 32.70
N ASN A 160 1.74 -2.96 33.18
CA ASN A 160 2.46 -1.70 33.37
C ASN A 160 3.99 -1.91 33.34
N LEU A 161 4.75 -0.83 33.17
CA LEU A 161 6.21 -0.82 33.24
C LEU A 161 6.71 0.17 34.31
N LEU A 162 6.18 0.10 35.53
CA LEU A 162 6.57 0.99 36.64
C LEU A 162 8.05 0.86 37.03
N PHE A 163 8.65 -0.32 36.86
CA PHE A 163 10.03 -0.60 37.22
C PHE A 163 10.92 -0.94 36.00
N GLY A 164 10.49 -0.49 34.82
CA GLY A 164 11.28 -0.62 33.59
C GLY A 164 12.47 0.33 33.59
N GLN A 165 13.66 -0.21 33.31
CA GLN A 165 14.94 0.50 33.22
C GLN A 165 15.24 1.41 34.42
N ALA A 166 15.07 0.90 35.63
CA ALA A 166 15.55 1.53 36.85
C ALA A 166 17.03 1.94 36.74
N ILE A 167 17.42 2.97 37.49
CA ILE A 167 18.81 3.38 37.63
C ILE A 167 19.16 3.35 39.12
N PRO A 168 19.98 2.39 39.57
CA PRO A 168 20.39 2.30 40.96
C PRO A 168 20.95 3.63 41.49
N GLY A 169 20.40 4.08 42.62
CA GLY A 169 20.75 5.35 43.26
C GLY A 169 20.09 6.59 42.65
N ILE A 170 19.23 6.45 41.62
CA ILE A 170 18.56 7.59 40.96
C ILE A 170 17.03 7.40 40.89
N CYS A 171 16.55 6.29 40.32
CA CYS A 171 15.11 6.05 40.15
C CYS A 171 14.76 4.56 40.04
N GLU A 172 13.57 4.19 40.52
CA GLU A 172 13.07 2.80 40.48
C GLU A 172 12.50 2.37 39.12
N GLY A 173 12.29 3.31 38.19
CA GLY A 173 11.81 3.07 36.83
C GLY A 173 11.57 4.38 36.08
N ARG A 174 11.34 4.32 34.76
CA ARG A 174 11.20 5.51 33.89
C ARG A 174 10.58 5.19 32.52
N GLY A 175 10.12 6.22 31.82
CA GLY A 175 9.47 6.13 30.49
C GLY A 175 10.25 5.32 29.46
N ILE A 176 11.58 5.52 29.39
CA ILE A 176 12.53 4.84 28.50
C ILE A 176 12.43 3.30 28.58
N GLY A 177 11.90 2.74 29.68
CA GLY A 177 11.63 1.31 29.83
C GLY A 177 10.66 0.75 28.79
N LEU A 178 9.73 1.57 28.25
CA LEU A 178 8.73 1.15 27.26
C LEU A 178 9.33 0.63 25.95
N ILE A 179 10.59 0.97 25.64
CA ILE A 179 11.29 0.40 24.47
C ILE A 179 11.44 -1.13 24.58
N GLU A 180 11.45 -1.69 25.79
CA GLU A 180 11.66 -3.13 26.02
C GLU A 180 10.43 -3.96 25.63
N THR A 181 9.25 -3.35 25.58
CA THR A 181 8.00 -3.97 25.11
C THR A 181 7.69 -3.69 23.64
N ALA A 182 8.54 -2.96 22.92
CA ALA A 182 8.33 -2.68 21.50
C ALA A 182 8.11 -3.95 20.65
N ALA A 183 8.78 -5.04 21.03
CA ALA A 183 8.64 -6.33 20.35
C ALA A 183 7.29 -7.03 20.62
N PHE A 184 6.49 -6.62 21.61
CA PHE A 184 5.09 -7.06 21.67
C PHE A 184 4.32 -6.63 20.43
N ALA A 185 4.43 -5.35 20.06
CA ALA A 185 3.77 -4.79 18.89
C ALA A 185 4.39 -5.31 17.59
N ARG A 186 5.72 -5.27 17.49
CA ARG A 186 6.43 -5.48 16.21
C ARG A 186 6.61 -6.95 15.84
N GLU A 187 6.57 -7.85 16.82
CA GLU A 187 6.96 -9.24 16.64
C GLU A 187 5.93 -10.23 17.17
N MET A 188 5.45 -10.05 18.40
CA MET A 188 4.57 -11.01 19.05
C MET A 188 3.14 -10.97 18.48
N LEU A 189 2.49 -9.80 18.46
CA LEU A 189 1.11 -9.68 17.98
C LEU A 189 0.94 -10.09 16.51
N PRO A 190 1.86 -9.75 15.58
CA PRO A 190 1.86 -10.33 14.23
C PRO A 190 1.88 -11.86 14.21
N ALA A 191 2.56 -12.52 15.16
CA ALA A 191 2.55 -13.97 15.24
C ALA A 191 1.25 -14.52 15.88
N VAL A 192 0.66 -13.79 16.82
CA VAL A 192 -0.64 -14.13 17.44
C VAL A 192 -1.77 -14.12 16.41
N SER A 193 -1.68 -13.29 15.36
CA SER A 193 -2.71 -13.23 14.31
C SER A 193 -3.00 -14.60 13.69
N PHE A 194 -1.97 -15.44 13.55
CA PHE A 194 -2.07 -16.77 12.98
C PHE A 194 -2.77 -17.75 13.90
N LEU A 195 -2.68 -17.60 15.22
CA LEU A 195 -3.24 -18.54 16.18
C LEU A 195 -4.76 -18.59 16.14
N ARG A 196 -5.42 -17.58 15.57
CA ARG A 196 -6.88 -17.50 15.42
C ARG A 196 -7.51 -18.71 14.75
N ASP A 197 -6.76 -19.35 13.85
CA ASP A 197 -7.23 -20.53 13.11
C ASP A 197 -7.02 -21.85 13.89
N SER A 198 -6.36 -21.79 15.06
CA SER A 198 -6.01 -22.96 15.86
C SER A 198 -7.10 -23.32 16.85
N LYS A 199 -7.38 -24.62 16.96
CA LYS A 199 -8.21 -25.18 18.04
C LYS A 199 -7.62 -25.00 19.44
N ASN A 200 -6.33 -24.68 19.54
CA ASN A 200 -5.63 -24.47 20.81
C ASN A 200 -5.69 -23.02 21.30
N TRP A 201 -6.26 -22.10 20.51
CA TRP A 201 -6.43 -20.69 20.84
C TRP A 201 -7.90 -20.30 20.71
N SER A 202 -8.60 -20.20 21.83
CA SER A 202 -10.03 -19.92 21.85
C SER A 202 -10.32 -18.44 21.69
N GLN A 203 -11.57 -18.12 21.34
CA GLN A 203 -12.07 -16.74 21.36
C GLN A 203 -11.85 -16.08 22.74
N LYS A 204 -12.05 -16.82 23.83
CA LYS A 204 -11.80 -16.33 25.19
C LYS A 204 -10.32 -16.00 25.43
N ASP A 205 -9.39 -16.82 24.91
CA ASP A 205 -7.96 -16.50 25.01
C ASP A 205 -7.62 -15.19 24.29
N MET A 206 -8.24 -14.96 23.12
CA MET A 206 -8.09 -13.69 22.40
C MET A 206 -8.62 -12.51 23.20
N GLU A 207 -9.81 -12.63 23.79
CA GLU A 207 -10.44 -11.59 24.59
C GLU A 207 -9.65 -11.26 25.86
N ASP A 208 -9.15 -12.28 26.57
CA ASP A 208 -8.32 -12.11 27.77
C ASP A 208 -6.98 -11.45 27.42
N LEU A 209 -6.39 -11.77 26.26
CA LEU A 209 -5.18 -11.10 25.76
C LEU A 209 -5.46 -9.64 25.40
N GLN A 210 -6.56 -9.35 24.70
CA GLN A 210 -6.99 -7.98 24.37
C GLN A 210 -7.25 -7.17 25.65
N ALA A 211 -7.84 -7.76 26.68
CA ALA A 211 -8.07 -7.09 27.96
C ALA A 211 -6.75 -6.65 28.61
N TRP A 212 -5.71 -7.51 28.57
CA TRP A 212 -4.39 -7.16 29.07
C TRP A 212 -3.77 -6.00 28.28
N PHE A 213 -3.82 -6.06 26.95
CA PHE A 213 -3.27 -5.00 26.08
C PHE A 213 -4.06 -3.70 26.17
N HIS A 214 -5.37 -3.75 26.42
CA HIS A 214 -6.18 -2.54 26.66
C HIS A 214 -5.76 -1.86 27.96
N ALA A 215 -5.60 -2.62 29.05
CA ALA A 215 -5.12 -2.08 30.33
C ALA A 215 -3.69 -1.50 30.19
N PHE A 216 -2.81 -2.17 29.44
CA PHE A 216 -1.46 -1.66 29.20
C PHE A 216 -1.46 -0.41 28.33
N LEU A 217 -2.29 -0.35 27.29
CA LEU A 217 -2.50 0.83 26.46
C LEU A 217 -3.03 2.01 27.27
N GLU A 218 -4.00 1.78 28.17
CA GLU A 218 -4.48 2.79 29.09
C GLU A 218 -3.36 3.34 29.98
N TRP A 219 -2.54 2.46 30.55
CA TRP A 219 -1.38 2.86 31.34
C TRP A 219 -0.38 3.68 30.50
N MET A 220 -0.07 3.27 29.27
CA MET A 220 0.82 4.00 28.36
C MET A 220 0.32 5.40 28.02
N LEU A 221 -0.99 5.61 27.91
CA LEU A 221 -1.58 6.90 27.54
C LEU A 221 -1.73 7.85 28.74
N LYS A 222 -1.98 7.31 29.94
CA LYS A 222 -2.34 8.11 31.13
C LYS A 222 -1.22 8.26 32.15
N HIS A 223 -0.34 7.27 32.28
CA HIS A 223 0.71 7.31 33.30
C HIS A 223 1.83 8.28 32.91
N PRO A 224 2.42 9.06 33.84
CA PRO A 224 3.51 10.00 33.54
C PRO A 224 4.69 9.40 32.76
N TYR A 225 5.04 8.13 33.02
CA TYR A 225 6.11 7.44 32.27
C TYR A 225 5.76 7.21 30.80
N GLY A 226 4.51 6.87 30.51
CA GLY A 226 4.05 6.74 29.13
C GLY A 226 4.03 8.07 28.41
N VAL A 227 3.57 9.13 29.08
CA VAL A 227 3.58 10.51 28.56
C VAL A 227 5.00 11.02 28.31
N ASP A 228 5.95 10.70 29.20
CA ASP A 228 7.36 11.05 29.06
C ASP A 228 8.00 10.35 27.84
N GLU A 229 7.77 9.05 27.68
CA GLU A 229 8.28 8.29 26.53
C GLU A 229 7.70 8.80 25.20
N ALA A 230 6.39 9.08 25.18
CA ALA A 230 5.72 9.66 24.04
C ALA A 230 6.40 10.96 23.61
N ARG A 231 6.93 11.74 24.58
CA ARG A 231 7.56 13.06 24.43
C ARG A 231 9.09 13.06 24.28
N HIS A 232 9.73 11.89 24.32
CA HIS A 232 11.19 11.76 24.36
C HIS A 232 11.93 12.37 23.16
N GLY A 233 11.34 12.36 21.95
CA GLY A 233 11.79 13.11 20.79
C GLY A 233 12.76 12.40 19.84
N ASN A 234 13.29 11.23 20.20
CA ASN A 234 14.16 10.41 19.33
C ASN A 234 13.44 9.08 18.95
N ASN A 235 14.19 8.05 18.54
CA ASN A 235 13.70 6.70 18.27
C ASN A 235 12.72 6.12 19.32
N HIS A 236 12.84 6.51 20.59
CA HIS A 236 11.89 6.12 21.65
C HIS A 236 10.46 6.56 21.34
N SER A 237 10.26 7.81 20.89
CA SER A 237 8.92 8.30 20.58
C SER A 237 8.35 7.70 19.29
N SER A 238 9.21 7.36 18.32
CA SER A 238 8.80 6.60 17.12
C SER A 238 8.36 5.19 17.52
N SER A 239 9.11 4.53 18.42
CA SER A 239 8.76 3.21 18.92
C SER A 239 7.52 3.21 19.81
N TYR A 240 7.29 4.29 20.57
CA TYR A 240 6.06 4.49 21.33
C TYR A 240 4.85 4.52 20.39
N ASP A 241 4.90 5.32 19.32
CA ASP A 241 3.80 5.42 18.36
C ASP A 241 3.51 4.05 17.69
N VAL A 242 4.55 3.28 17.33
CA VAL A 242 4.37 1.92 16.78
C VAL A 242 3.62 1.02 17.77
N GLN A 243 4.00 1.06 19.05
CA GLN A 243 3.33 0.30 20.10
C GLN A 243 1.86 0.71 20.25
N VAL A 244 1.59 2.00 20.47
CA VAL A 244 0.23 2.50 20.74
C VAL A 244 -0.69 2.25 19.55
N VAL A 245 -0.23 2.50 18.31
CA VAL A 245 -1.02 2.22 17.10
C VAL A 245 -1.34 0.73 17.01
N THR A 246 -0.35 -0.14 17.20
CA THR A 246 -0.55 -1.59 17.07
C THR A 246 -1.48 -2.13 18.16
N PHE A 247 -1.31 -1.70 19.41
CA PHE A 247 -2.18 -2.10 20.52
C PHE A 247 -3.59 -1.58 20.34
N ALA A 248 -3.77 -0.32 19.93
CA ALA A 248 -5.09 0.25 19.64
C ALA A 248 -5.83 -0.54 18.54
N LEU A 249 -5.14 -0.90 17.46
CA LEU A 249 -5.72 -1.77 16.41
C LEU A 249 -6.06 -3.16 16.94
N PHE A 250 -5.19 -3.75 17.73
CA PHE A 250 -5.39 -5.08 18.32
C PHE A 250 -6.60 -5.12 19.25
N VAL A 251 -6.85 -4.06 20.03
CA VAL A 251 -8.00 -3.97 20.96
C VAL A 251 -9.25 -3.33 20.33
N GLY A 252 -9.29 -3.18 19.00
CA GLY A 252 -10.47 -2.67 18.28
C GLY A 252 -10.72 -1.16 18.38
N GLN A 253 -9.73 -0.36 18.79
CA GLN A 253 -9.80 1.10 18.94
C GLN A 253 -9.18 1.83 17.73
N SER A 254 -9.72 1.56 16.53
CA SER A 254 -9.17 2.08 15.26
C SER A 254 -9.18 3.61 15.14
N ASP A 255 -10.13 4.31 15.76
CA ASP A 255 -10.19 5.78 15.81
C ASP A 255 -8.93 6.38 16.45
N LEU A 256 -8.49 5.80 17.57
CA LEU A 256 -7.27 6.20 18.28
C LEU A 256 -6.03 5.96 17.41
N ALA A 257 -5.90 4.76 16.82
CA ALA A 257 -4.81 4.44 15.91
C ALA A 257 -4.73 5.44 14.73
N ARG A 258 -5.88 5.73 14.10
CA ARG A 258 -5.99 6.69 12.99
C ARG A 258 -5.57 8.10 13.41
N MET A 259 -5.95 8.55 14.61
CA MET A 259 -5.55 9.86 15.15
C MET A 259 -4.03 9.95 15.29
N ILE A 260 -3.40 8.93 15.87
CA ILE A 260 -1.95 8.91 16.10
C ILE A 260 -1.21 8.95 14.76
N LEU A 261 -1.58 8.06 13.84
CA LEU A 261 -0.98 7.95 12.49
C LEU A 261 -1.06 9.25 11.71
N LYS A 262 -2.21 9.96 11.73
CA LYS A 262 -2.35 11.27 11.07
C LYS A 262 -1.37 12.32 11.61
N GLY A 263 -0.95 12.19 12.87
CA GLY A 263 0.01 13.09 13.49
C GLY A 263 1.48 12.72 13.30
N VAL A 264 1.80 11.54 12.75
CA VAL A 264 3.20 11.05 12.67
C VAL A 264 4.08 11.93 11.77
N GLY A 265 3.54 12.43 10.66
CA GLY A 265 4.27 13.30 9.72
C GLY A 265 4.92 14.50 10.44
N GLU A 266 4.10 15.33 11.08
CA GLU A 266 4.60 16.51 11.81
C GLU A 266 5.36 16.13 13.08
N ARG A 267 4.86 15.17 13.89
CA ARG A 267 5.40 14.90 15.24
C ARG A 267 6.66 14.06 15.26
N ARG A 268 6.92 13.30 14.20
CA ARG A 268 8.05 12.36 14.10
C ARG A 268 8.90 12.70 12.89
N ILE A 269 8.34 12.65 11.69
CA ILE A 269 9.14 12.82 10.46
C ILE A 269 9.75 14.22 10.41
N ALA A 270 8.94 15.28 10.49
CA ALA A 270 9.42 16.66 10.46
C ALA A 270 10.27 17.04 11.70
N ALA A 271 9.98 16.43 12.87
CA ALA A 271 10.66 16.76 14.11
C ALA A 271 12.04 16.06 14.28
N GLN A 272 12.24 14.90 13.65
CA GLN A 272 13.42 14.04 13.88
C GLN A 272 14.37 13.96 12.69
N ILE A 273 13.89 14.29 11.49
CA ILE A 273 14.66 14.21 10.24
C ILE A 273 14.92 15.63 9.73
N GLU A 274 16.18 15.92 9.38
CA GLU A 274 16.57 17.17 8.73
C GLU A 274 16.31 17.14 7.21
N PRO A 275 16.28 18.30 6.53
CA PRO A 275 16.01 18.37 5.08
C PRO A 275 16.93 17.51 4.20
N ASP A 276 18.14 17.22 4.68
CA ASP A 276 19.11 16.36 4.00
C ASP A 276 19.00 14.87 4.36
N GLY A 277 18.09 14.50 5.25
CA GLY A 277 17.84 13.13 5.71
C GLY A 277 18.55 12.75 7.00
N GLN A 278 19.40 13.61 7.56
CA GLN A 278 20.08 13.30 8.83
C GLN A 278 19.11 13.24 10.00
N GLN A 279 19.48 12.46 11.01
CA GLN A 279 18.68 12.25 12.23
C GLN A 279 19.51 12.65 13.46
N PRO A 280 19.59 13.95 13.81
CA PRO A 280 20.64 14.48 14.70
C PRO A 280 20.72 13.80 16.07
N LEU A 281 19.58 13.47 16.69
CA LEU A 281 19.55 12.81 18.00
C LEU A 281 20.07 11.37 17.96
N GLU A 282 19.92 10.70 16.82
CA GLU A 282 20.44 9.35 16.60
C GLU A 282 21.92 9.36 16.23
N LEU A 283 22.32 10.36 15.44
CA LEU A 283 23.70 10.56 15.02
C LEU A 283 24.63 10.99 16.18
N ALA A 284 24.06 11.57 17.25
CA ALA A 284 24.80 11.90 18.47
C ALA A 284 25.15 10.68 19.35
N ARG A 285 24.67 9.48 19.01
CA ARG A 285 24.83 8.26 19.81
C ARG A 285 26.14 7.53 19.48
N THR A 286 26.65 6.73 20.43
CA THR A 286 27.87 5.94 20.21
C THR A 286 27.70 4.78 19.22
N LYS A 287 26.45 4.42 18.89
CA LYS A 287 26.05 3.44 17.87
C LYS A 287 25.18 4.12 16.80
N ALA A 288 25.69 5.23 16.25
CA ALA A 288 24.90 6.18 15.47
C ALA A 288 24.25 5.55 14.22
N LEU A 289 24.96 4.71 13.47
CA LEU A 289 24.39 4.04 12.29
C LEU A 289 23.27 3.09 12.69
N GLY A 290 23.45 2.36 13.80
CA GLY A 290 22.42 1.48 14.37
C GLY A 290 21.16 2.24 14.77
N TYR A 291 21.29 3.34 15.50
CA TYR A 291 20.15 4.14 15.96
C TYR A 291 19.41 4.84 14.82
N ALA A 292 20.15 5.42 13.85
CA ALA A 292 19.53 6.07 12.69
C ALA A 292 18.78 5.06 11.81
N SER A 293 19.33 3.85 11.63
CA SER A 293 18.66 2.77 10.88
C SER A 293 17.42 2.26 11.62
N MET A 294 17.50 2.09 12.95
CA MET A 294 16.37 1.66 13.77
C MET A 294 15.22 2.68 13.76
N ASN A 295 15.52 3.98 13.86
CA ASN A 295 14.47 4.99 13.84
C ASN A 295 13.77 5.04 12.48
N LEU A 296 14.53 4.98 11.38
CA LEU A 296 13.94 4.91 10.04
C LEU A 296 13.07 3.66 9.86
N GLU A 297 13.52 2.50 10.35
CA GLU A 297 12.73 1.27 10.35
C GLU A 297 11.37 1.47 11.04
N LEU A 298 11.36 2.06 12.24
CA LEU A 298 10.12 2.34 12.99
C LEU A 298 9.18 3.30 12.24
N LEU A 299 9.73 4.33 11.60
CA LEU A 299 8.93 5.29 10.81
C LEU A 299 8.35 4.62 9.55
N LEU A 300 9.11 3.76 8.87
CA LEU A 300 8.63 2.98 7.72
C LEU A 300 7.56 1.97 8.14
N GLU A 301 7.67 1.36 9.32
CA GLU A 301 6.62 0.51 9.89
C GLU A 301 5.33 1.29 10.16
N LEU A 302 5.42 2.49 10.75
CA LEU A 302 4.26 3.39 10.91
C LEU A 302 3.66 3.76 9.56
N ALA A 303 4.48 3.96 8.53
CA ALA A 303 4.00 4.25 7.19
C ALA A 303 3.29 3.06 6.56
N GLU A 304 3.78 1.84 6.75
CA GLU A 304 3.10 0.62 6.30
C GLU A 304 1.76 0.42 7.01
N ILE A 305 1.72 0.64 8.33
CA ILE A 305 0.44 0.60 9.06
C ILE A 305 -0.48 1.71 8.55
N GLY A 306 -0.02 2.96 8.48
CA GLY A 306 -0.79 4.10 7.98
C GLY A 306 -1.38 3.87 6.60
N ARG A 307 -0.60 3.27 5.70
CA ARG A 307 -1.00 2.92 4.34
C ARG A 307 -2.22 1.99 4.34
N GLN A 308 -2.26 0.94 5.16
CA GLN A 308 -3.41 0.03 5.26
C GLN A 308 -4.73 0.71 5.73
N TRP A 309 -4.65 1.99 6.09
CA TRP A 309 -5.74 2.82 6.61
C TRP A 309 -5.94 4.14 5.82
N GLY A 310 -5.29 4.27 4.66
CA GLY A 310 -5.43 5.44 3.78
C GLY A 310 -4.63 6.66 4.23
N ILE A 311 -3.67 6.52 5.14
CA ILE A 311 -2.79 7.60 5.60
C ILE A 311 -1.43 7.44 4.90
N ASP A 312 -1.10 8.39 4.03
CA ASP A 312 0.15 8.37 3.28
C ASP A 312 1.28 9.09 4.05
N LEU A 313 1.97 8.34 4.91
CA LEU A 313 3.18 8.82 5.57
C LEU A 313 4.41 8.67 4.68
N ALA A 314 4.41 7.74 3.72
CA ALA A 314 5.55 7.46 2.86
C ALA A 314 5.93 8.70 2.03
N ASN A 315 4.95 9.44 1.50
CA ASN A 315 5.20 10.69 0.78
C ASN A 315 4.98 11.95 1.61
N PHE A 316 4.89 11.83 2.94
CA PHE A 316 4.91 13.02 3.78
C PHE A 316 6.23 13.76 3.58
N GLU A 317 6.13 15.05 3.30
CA GLU A 317 7.25 15.97 3.20
C GLU A 317 6.86 17.29 3.87
N SER A 318 7.69 17.78 4.78
CA SER A 318 7.50 19.10 5.39
C SER A 318 7.74 20.22 4.37
N THR A 319 7.36 21.46 4.71
CA THR A 319 7.57 22.62 3.84
C THR A 319 9.04 22.87 3.47
N ASP A 320 9.98 22.41 4.30
CA ASP A 320 11.43 22.51 4.09
C ASP A 320 12.08 21.22 3.59
N GLY A 321 11.28 20.20 3.19
CA GLY A 321 11.78 19.01 2.49
C GLY A 321 12.13 17.80 3.37
N ARG A 322 11.79 17.81 4.66
CA ARG A 322 12.06 16.70 5.58
C ARG A 322 11.12 15.54 5.28
N SER A 323 11.67 14.35 5.03
CA SER A 323 10.87 13.16 4.74
C SER A 323 11.62 11.86 5.09
N MET A 324 10.89 10.76 5.25
CA MET A 324 11.50 9.43 5.38
C MET A 324 12.31 9.06 4.13
N ARG A 325 11.92 9.55 2.96
CA ARG A 325 12.67 9.31 1.72
C ARG A 325 14.06 9.94 1.80
N ARG A 326 14.18 11.17 2.33
CA ARG A 326 15.49 11.79 2.56
C ARG A 326 16.35 10.98 3.53
N ALA A 327 15.76 10.52 4.64
CA ALA A 327 16.49 9.68 5.60
C ALA A 327 16.96 8.35 4.99
N PHE A 328 16.12 7.72 4.17
CA PHE A 328 16.48 6.52 3.42
C PHE A 328 17.63 6.79 2.44
N ASP A 329 17.50 7.81 1.59
CA ASP A 329 18.51 8.16 0.59
C ASP A 329 19.87 8.52 1.25
N TRP A 330 19.84 9.13 2.45
CA TRP A 330 21.04 9.44 3.23
C TRP A 330 21.70 8.18 3.82
N LEU A 331 20.91 7.23 4.35
CA LEU A 331 21.42 6.01 4.98
C LEU A 331 21.88 4.95 3.95
N TYR A 332 21.19 4.86 2.81
CA TYR A 332 21.41 3.86 1.77
C TYR A 332 22.90 3.63 1.40
N PRO A 333 23.70 4.67 1.04
CA PRO A 333 25.09 4.46 0.64
C PRO A 333 26.00 3.93 1.77
N TYR A 334 25.62 4.07 3.04
CA TYR A 334 26.38 3.50 4.16
C TYR A 334 26.03 2.02 4.39
N TRP A 335 24.79 1.62 4.09
CA TRP A 335 24.39 0.20 4.15
C TRP A 335 25.01 -0.62 3.02
N THR A 336 25.16 -0.02 1.83
CA THR A 336 25.78 -0.66 0.66
C THR A 336 27.31 -0.62 0.70
N GLY A 337 27.88 0.30 1.46
CA GLY A 337 29.33 0.52 1.51
C GLY A 337 29.85 1.45 0.42
N ASP A 338 28.95 2.08 -0.36
CA ASP A 338 29.31 3.12 -1.34
C ASP A 338 29.90 4.37 -0.68
N ARG A 339 29.61 4.58 0.61
CA ARG A 339 30.21 5.63 1.44
C ARG A 339 30.69 5.07 2.76
N GLU A 340 31.89 5.48 3.17
CA GLU A 340 32.47 5.13 4.47
C GLU A 340 31.73 5.82 5.62
N TRP A 341 31.48 5.08 6.71
CA TRP A 341 30.87 5.62 7.92
C TRP A 341 31.92 6.22 8.85
N THR A 342 31.83 7.53 9.12
CA THR A 342 32.82 8.28 9.91
C THR A 342 32.35 8.69 11.31
N LEU A 343 31.09 8.46 11.66
CA LEU A 343 30.52 8.78 12.97
C LEU A 343 30.70 7.60 13.96
N PRO A 344 30.50 7.80 15.27
CA PRO A 344 30.66 6.72 16.25
C PRO A 344 29.80 5.49 15.96
N GLN A 345 30.44 4.33 15.91
CA GLN A 345 29.79 3.02 15.83
C GLN A 345 30.61 2.00 16.63
N ILE A 346 30.55 2.12 17.96
CA ILE A 346 31.44 1.39 18.90
C ILE A 346 31.22 -0.14 18.94
N GLN A 347 30.22 -0.64 18.21
CA GLN A 347 29.94 -2.05 18.00
C GLN A 347 29.70 -2.30 16.51
N PRO A 348 30.05 -3.47 15.95
CA PRO A 348 29.76 -3.80 14.56
C PRO A 348 28.28 -3.57 14.23
N PHE A 349 28.01 -2.95 13.07
CA PHE A 349 26.64 -2.72 12.62
C PHE A 349 25.99 -4.05 12.23
N SER A 350 24.80 -4.32 12.78
CA SER A 350 23.94 -5.41 12.32
C SER A 350 23.17 -4.95 11.09
N GLY A 351 23.23 -5.70 10.00
CA GLY A 351 22.52 -5.34 8.76
C GLY A 351 21.02 -5.65 8.74
N GLU A 352 20.47 -6.18 9.82
CA GLU A 352 19.04 -6.51 9.90
C GLU A 352 18.12 -5.27 9.77
N PRO A 353 18.34 -4.16 10.51
CA PRO A 353 17.57 -2.93 10.29
C PRO A 353 17.67 -2.38 8.87
N ALA A 354 18.86 -2.46 8.25
CA ALA A 354 19.04 -2.06 6.87
C ALA A 354 18.18 -2.92 5.94
N PHE A 355 18.25 -4.26 6.06
CA PHE A 355 17.43 -5.17 5.28
C PHE A 355 15.93 -4.84 5.39
N ARG A 356 15.45 -4.59 6.61
CA ARG A 356 14.04 -4.26 6.86
C ARG A 356 13.66 -2.90 6.26
N CYS A 357 14.52 -1.89 6.41
CA CYS A 357 14.33 -0.59 5.76
C CYS A 357 14.25 -0.73 4.24
N LEU A 358 15.17 -1.45 3.62
CA LEU A 358 15.19 -1.71 2.18
C LEU A 358 13.92 -2.44 1.72
N ARG A 359 13.51 -3.51 2.41
CA ARG A 359 12.28 -4.24 2.08
C ARG A 359 11.04 -3.35 2.19
N LEU A 360 10.90 -2.61 3.29
CA LEU A 360 9.78 -1.69 3.48
C LEU A 360 9.83 -0.54 2.47
N ALA A 361 11.00 0.01 2.17
CA ALA A 361 11.17 1.09 1.20
C ALA A 361 10.89 0.63 -0.24
N ALA A 362 11.34 -0.56 -0.63
CA ALA A 362 11.04 -1.14 -1.93
C ALA A 362 9.53 -1.32 -2.12
N TYR A 363 8.85 -1.76 -1.07
CA TYR A 363 7.40 -1.84 -1.03
C TYR A 363 6.77 -0.43 -1.05
N LEU A 364 7.03 0.41 -0.06
CA LEU A 364 6.42 1.73 0.17
C LEU A 364 6.78 2.82 -0.83
N TYR A 365 7.87 2.69 -1.59
CA TYR A 365 8.25 3.62 -2.67
C TYR A 365 8.16 2.99 -4.06
N LEU A 366 7.86 1.68 -4.13
CA LEU A 366 7.78 0.94 -5.38
C LEU A 366 8.98 1.16 -6.28
N ASN A 367 10.14 0.99 -5.66
CA ASN A 367 11.39 1.06 -6.33
C ASN A 367 12.09 -0.30 -6.18
N MET A 368 12.22 -1.00 -7.31
CA MET A 368 12.92 -2.27 -7.40
C MET A 368 14.38 -2.14 -6.94
N ASP A 369 15.00 -0.97 -7.09
CA ASP A 369 16.40 -0.77 -6.70
C ASP A 369 16.58 -0.77 -5.18
N PHE A 370 15.50 -0.61 -4.43
CA PHE A 370 15.53 -0.73 -2.97
C PHE A 370 15.35 -2.17 -2.49
N GLU A 371 15.10 -3.14 -3.37
CA GLU A 371 14.93 -4.52 -2.94
C GLU A 371 16.23 -5.07 -2.31
N PRO A 372 16.19 -5.64 -1.09
CA PRO A 372 17.39 -6.17 -0.45
C PRO A 372 18.10 -7.27 -1.24
N VAL A 373 17.36 -8.00 -2.07
CA VAL A 373 17.92 -9.05 -2.93
C VAL A 373 18.79 -8.49 -4.06
N LYS A 374 18.55 -7.24 -4.47
CA LYS A 374 19.36 -6.53 -5.48
C LYS A 374 20.46 -5.68 -4.85
N ALA A 375 20.17 -4.99 -3.75
CA ALA A 375 21.15 -4.16 -3.07
C ALA A 375 22.26 -5.03 -2.49
N GLU A 376 23.54 -4.75 -2.75
CA GLU A 376 24.65 -5.38 -2.03
C GLU A 376 24.74 -4.74 -0.65
N LEU A 377 24.60 -5.52 0.44
CA LEU A 377 24.70 -4.98 1.80
C LEU A 377 26.05 -5.36 2.37
N ALA A 378 26.79 -4.37 2.87
CA ALA A 378 28.17 -4.56 3.34
C ALA A 378 28.30 -5.59 4.48
N CYS A 379 27.22 -5.80 5.24
CA CYS A 379 27.20 -6.63 6.46
C CYS A 379 26.26 -7.85 6.40
N VAL A 380 25.61 -8.12 5.26
CA VAL A 380 24.67 -9.25 5.12
C VAL A 380 24.88 -9.97 3.80
N ASN A 381 25.23 -11.25 3.85
CA ASN A 381 25.43 -12.06 2.65
C ASN A 381 24.09 -12.53 2.04
N GLN A 382 24.13 -13.07 0.82
CA GLN A 382 22.92 -13.49 0.10
C GLN A 382 22.13 -14.61 0.80
N LYS A 383 22.82 -15.52 1.50
CA LYS A 383 22.16 -16.59 2.26
C LYS A 383 21.42 -16.03 3.47
N GLU A 384 22.04 -15.10 4.20
CA GLU A 384 21.41 -14.43 5.34
C GLU A 384 20.18 -13.64 4.89
N LYS A 385 20.27 -12.92 3.77
CA LYS A 385 19.13 -12.20 3.16
C LYS A 385 17.98 -13.14 2.81
N ALA A 386 18.26 -14.28 2.19
CA ALA A 386 17.24 -15.24 1.80
C ALA A 386 16.55 -15.89 3.02
N GLN A 387 17.25 -16.01 4.15
CA GLN A 387 16.73 -16.59 5.38
C GLN A 387 16.02 -15.57 6.29
N GLN A 388 15.97 -14.30 5.91
CA GLN A 388 15.28 -13.27 6.71
C GLN A 388 13.79 -13.54 6.83
N ILE A 389 13.26 -13.46 8.05
CA ILE A 389 11.84 -13.70 8.33
C ILE A 389 10.94 -12.67 7.63
N TYR A 390 11.43 -11.47 7.36
CA TYR A 390 10.70 -10.44 6.62
C TYR A 390 10.36 -10.88 5.18
N ASN A 391 11.03 -11.90 4.63
CA ASN A 391 10.61 -12.55 3.38
C ASN A 391 9.28 -13.32 3.48
N LEU A 392 8.77 -13.57 4.68
CA LEU A 392 7.47 -14.17 4.90
C LEU A 392 6.40 -13.15 5.29
N LEU A 393 6.81 -11.97 5.77
CA LEU A 393 5.92 -11.01 6.43
C LEU A 393 5.71 -9.74 5.62
N VAL A 394 6.70 -9.32 4.83
CA VAL A 394 6.63 -8.11 4.03
C VAL A 394 6.85 -8.45 2.55
N PRO A 395 5.89 -8.12 1.67
CA PRO A 395 5.99 -8.39 0.24
C PRO A 395 7.25 -7.80 -0.38
N PRO A 396 7.94 -8.55 -1.26
CA PRO A 396 8.95 -7.94 -2.12
C PRO A 396 8.26 -7.00 -3.12
N PHE A 397 9.04 -6.13 -3.75
CA PHE A 397 8.65 -5.41 -4.93
C PHE A 397 8.27 -6.41 -6.03
N GLU A 398 6.98 -6.47 -6.34
CA GLU A 398 6.39 -7.31 -7.39
C GLU A 398 6.01 -6.45 -8.60
N GLY A 399 6.90 -5.57 -9.05
CA GLY A 399 6.69 -4.83 -10.30
C GLY A 399 7.07 -5.67 -11.51
N SER A 400 6.16 -6.51 -12.02
CA SER A 400 6.04 -6.85 -13.47
C SER A 400 5.21 -8.10 -13.78
N GLY A 401 5.08 -9.06 -12.86
CA GLY A 401 4.54 -10.40 -13.19
C GLY A 401 3.10 -10.40 -13.71
N LEU A 402 2.22 -9.59 -13.11
CA LEU A 402 0.82 -9.51 -13.52
C LEU A 402 0.59 -8.49 -14.65
N HIS A 403 1.36 -7.39 -14.72
CA HIS A 403 1.19 -6.31 -15.72
C HIS A 403 1.46 -6.73 -17.18
N ALA A 404 1.95 -7.94 -17.40
CA ALA A 404 2.34 -8.46 -18.70
C ALA A 404 1.90 -9.91 -18.93
N LEU A 405 0.67 -10.26 -18.51
CA LEU A 405 0.09 -11.57 -18.84
C LEU A 405 0.05 -11.75 -20.35
N ARG A 406 0.83 -12.71 -20.87
CA ARG A 406 0.96 -12.95 -22.31
C ARG A 406 -0.37 -13.44 -22.89
N ILE A 407 -0.73 -12.92 -24.06
CA ILE A 407 -1.80 -13.46 -24.91
C ILE A 407 -1.23 -14.67 -25.63
N SER A 408 -1.98 -15.77 -25.67
CA SER A 408 -1.54 -16.99 -26.37
C SER A 408 -1.30 -16.72 -27.86
N GLU A 409 -0.28 -17.37 -28.43
CA GLU A 409 0.18 -17.13 -29.81
C GLU A 409 -0.87 -17.51 -30.87
N ASP A 410 -1.81 -18.40 -30.53
CA ASP A 410 -2.90 -18.85 -31.40
C ASP A 410 -4.13 -17.92 -31.39
N VAL A 411 -4.16 -16.90 -30.52
CA VAL A 411 -5.26 -15.92 -30.49
C VAL A 411 -5.11 -14.94 -31.64
N VAL A 412 -6.03 -15.04 -32.60
CA VAL A 412 -6.20 -14.05 -33.67
C VAL A 412 -7.26 -13.04 -33.25
N ILE A 413 -6.83 -11.81 -32.93
CA ILE A 413 -7.72 -10.72 -32.56
C ILE A 413 -8.47 -10.24 -33.81
N ARG A 414 -9.81 -10.18 -33.73
CA ARG A 414 -10.67 -9.67 -34.81
C ARG A 414 -10.49 -8.17 -35.01
N ASP A 415 -10.71 -7.70 -36.23
CA ASP A 415 -10.70 -6.26 -36.52
C ASP A 415 -11.82 -5.53 -35.76
N PRO A 416 -11.55 -4.34 -35.21
CA PRO A 416 -12.54 -3.59 -34.45
C PRO A 416 -13.63 -3.01 -35.34
N HIS A 417 -14.87 -3.13 -34.89
CA HIS A 417 -15.96 -2.32 -35.43
C HIS A 417 -15.81 -0.88 -34.95
N VAL A 418 -15.84 0.08 -35.85
CA VAL A 418 -15.71 1.49 -35.46
C VAL A 418 -17.09 2.06 -35.12
N LEU A 419 -17.25 2.55 -33.90
CA LEU A 419 -18.41 3.33 -33.51
C LEU A 419 -18.17 4.78 -33.94
N VAL A 420 -18.80 5.14 -35.06
CA VAL A 420 -18.60 6.42 -35.71
C VAL A 420 -19.56 7.48 -35.18
N ASP A 421 -19.05 8.69 -34.94
CA ASP A 421 -19.91 9.87 -34.80
C ASP A 421 -20.71 10.04 -36.11
N PRO A 422 -22.04 10.23 -36.08
CA PRO A 422 -22.83 10.37 -37.31
C PRO A 422 -22.30 11.41 -38.30
N GLU A 423 -21.67 12.49 -37.82
CA GLU A 423 -21.05 13.51 -38.66
C GLU A 423 -19.70 13.09 -39.26
N LEU A 424 -19.06 12.07 -38.70
CA LEU A 424 -17.82 11.45 -39.20
C LEU A 424 -18.08 10.18 -40.02
N ALA A 425 -19.33 9.71 -40.12
CA ALA A 425 -19.68 8.38 -40.61
C ALA A 425 -19.60 8.20 -42.13
N ASN A 426 -19.54 9.26 -42.94
CA ASN A 426 -19.46 9.20 -44.42
C ASN A 426 -20.38 8.15 -45.09
N GLY A 427 -21.53 7.80 -44.48
CA GLY A 427 -22.50 6.82 -44.99
C GLY A 427 -22.31 5.36 -44.55
N ASP A 428 -21.38 5.05 -43.62
CA ASP A 428 -21.17 3.70 -43.08
C ASP A 428 -22.17 3.40 -41.93
N PRO A 429 -22.95 2.30 -41.96
CA PRO A 429 -23.91 1.99 -40.91
C PRO A 429 -23.26 1.78 -39.53
N ALA A 430 -23.62 2.63 -38.56
CA ALA A 430 -23.21 2.51 -37.16
C ALA A 430 -24.02 1.43 -36.42
N LEU A 431 -23.39 0.77 -35.44
CA LEU A 431 -24.04 -0.18 -34.51
C LEU A 431 -24.97 0.49 -33.48
N LEU A 432 -24.88 1.82 -33.29
CA LEU A 432 -25.74 2.60 -32.40
C LEU A 432 -26.09 3.97 -33.03
N PRO A 433 -27.03 4.02 -34.00
CA PRO A 433 -27.57 5.28 -34.51
C PRO A 433 -28.67 5.86 -33.61
N ASP A 434 -29.03 5.19 -32.52
CA ASP A 434 -30.12 5.61 -31.65
C ASP A 434 -29.71 6.83 -30.82
N PRO A 435 -30.40 7.97 -30.96
CA PRO A 435 -30.15 9.18 -30.17
C PRO A 435 -30.17 8.96 -28.67
N GLU A 436 -30.88 7.93 -28.17
CA GLU A 436 -30.94 7.60 -26.75
C GLU A 436 -29.58 7.15 -26.20
N PHE A 437 -28.74 6.46 -26.99
CA PHE A 437 -27.44 5.93 -26.53
C PHE A 437 -26.24 6.82 -26.86
N VAL A 438 -26.48 8.01 -27.42
CA VAL A 438 -25.45 9.02 -27.75
C VAL A 438 -25.81 10.43 -27.27
N ASN A 439 -26.88 10.57 -26.48
CA ASN A 439 -27.33 11.88 -26.00
C ASN A 439 -26.22 12.58 -25.20
N GLY A 440 -26.18 13.90 -25.25
CA GLY A 440 -25.18 14.69 -24.52
C GLY A 440 -25.60 15.05 -23.10
N THR A 441 -26.69 14.50 -22.54
CA THR A 441 -27.28 14.96 -21.27
C THR A 441 -26.68 14.26 -20.05
N PRO A 442 -26.57 14.95 -18.88
CA PRO A 442 -26.06 14.37 -17.64
C PRO A 442 -27.15 13.59 -16.89
N THR A 443 -27.82 12.69 -17.61
CA THR A 443 -28.94 11.85 -17.14
C THR A 443 -28.67 10.40 -17.50
N LEU A 444 -29.38 9.49 -16.84
CA LEU A 444 -29.30 8.05 -17.09
C LEU A 444 -30.73 7.49 -17.28
N SER A 445 -31.06 7.00 -18.48
CA SER A 445 -32.35 6.32 -18.72
C SER A 445 -32.29 4.84 -18.30
N GLU A 446 -33.45 4.20 -18.12
CA GLU A 446 -33.51 2.75 -17.87
C GLU A 446 -32.86 1.94 -19.00
N ALA A 447 -33.02 2.38 -20.25
CA ALA A 447 -32.39 1.74 -21.41
C ALA A 447 -30.87 1.91 -21.36
N GLU A 448 -30.35 3.08 -20.99
CA GLU A 448 -28.91 3.31 -20.81
C GLU A 448 -28.33 2.44 -19.69
N VAL A 449 -29.06 2.27 -18.57
CA VAL A 449 -28.66 1.35 -17.49
C VAL A 449 -28.59 -0.09 -18.00
N ALA A 450 -29.63 -0.56 -18.69
CA ALA A 450 -29.67 -1.92 -19.24
C ALA A 450 -28.52 -2.15 -20.22
N PHE A 451 -28.30 -1.20 -21.14
CA PHE A 451 -27.22 -1.24 -22.11
C PHE A 451 -25.85 -1.27 -21.44
N PHE A 452 -25.61 -0.40 -20.43
CA PHE A 452 -24.36 -0.38 -19.69
C PHE A 452 -24.13 -1.68 -18.93
N LYS A 453 -25.17 -2.27 -18.32
CA LYS A 453 -25.05 -3.55 -17.62
C LYS A 453 -24.70 -4.68 -18.57
N GLU A 454 -25.30 -4.71 -19.76
CA GLU A 454 -25.03 -5.74 -20.77
C GLU A 454 -23.63 -5.58 -21.39
N ASN A 455 -23.29 -4.37 -21.83
CA ASN A 455 -22.13 -4.12 -22.68
C ASN A 455 -20.92 -3.55 -21.93
N GLY A 456 -21.14 -2.97 -20.75
CA GLY A 456 -20.11 -2.38 -19.89
C GLY A 456 -19.71 -0.96 -20.26
N PHE A 457 -20.40 -0.28 -21.17
CA PHE A 457 -20.05 1.09 -21.57
C PHE A 457 -21.27 1.95 -21.95
N LEU A 458 -21.08 3.27 -21.98
CA LEU A 458 -22.05 4.27 -22.43
C LEU A 458 -21.31 5.45 -23.07
N VAL A 459 -21.82 5.98 -24.18
CA VAL A 459 -21.22 7.12 -24.90
C VAL A 459 -22.10 8.35 -24.73
N LYS A 460 -21.52 9.48 -24.31
CA LYS A 460 -22.20 10.79 -24.27
C LYS A 460 -21.50 11.73 -25.25
N ARG A 461 -22.16 12.06 -26.36
CA ARG A 461 -21.60 12.94 -27.40
C ARG A 461 -21.76 14.42 -27.03
N GLY A 462 -20.74 15.23 -27.31
CA GLY A 462 -20.72 16.67 -26.99
C GLY A 462 -20.98 16.96 -25.51
N PHE A 463 -20.59 16.03 -24.63
CA PHE A 463 -20.95 16.05 -23.22
C PHE A 463 -20.32 17.22 -22.47
N LEU A 464 -19.08 17.56 -22.83
CA LEU A 464 -18.33 18.68 -22.29
C LEU A 464 -18.11 19.76 -23.36
N GLN A 465 -18.49 21.00 -23.05
CA GLN A 465 -18.37 22.15 -23.95
C GLN A 465 -17.27 23.09 -23.46
N GLU A 466 -16.03 22.60 -23.45
CA GLU A 466 -14.86 23.22 -22.79
C GLU A 466 -13.73 23.46 -23.80
N LYS A 467 -14.03 24.12 -24.93
CA LYS A 467 -13.09 24.27 -26.07
C LYS A 467 -11.71 24.81 -25.66
N GLU A 468 -11.68 25.91 -24.91
CA GLU A 468 -10.42 26.53 -24.46
C GLU A 468 -9.60 25.60 -23.58
N THR A 469 -10.27 24.83 -22.71
CA THR A 469 -9.63 23.80 -21.88
C THR A 469 -9.04 22.69 -22.74
N PHE A 470 -9.74 22.23 -23.78
CA PHE A 470 -9.24 21.21 -24.70
C PHE A 470 -8.01 21.69 -25.48
N ASP A 471 -8.08 22.90 -26.06
CA ASP A 471 -6.95 23.52 -26.76
C ASP A 471 -5.72 23.63 -25.81
N ARG A 472 -5.94 24.06 -24.56
CA ARG A 472 -4.88 24.14 -23.54
C ARG A 472 -4.24 22.78 -23.24
N ILE A 473 -5.04 21.70 -23.17
CA ILE A 473 -4.54 20.34 -22.95
C ILE A 473 -3.68 19.88 -24.12
N VAL A 474 -4.09 20.17 -25.37
CA VAL A 474 -3.29 19.87 -26.56
C VAL A 474 -1.95 20.61 -26.50
N ASP A 475 -1.97 21.92 -26.20
CA ASP A 475 -0.74 22.70 -26.04
C ASP A 475 0.15 22.14 -24.92
N TYR A 476 -0.43 21.72 -23.80
CA TYR A 476 0.28 21.13 -22.68
C TYR A 476 1.03 19.85 -23.05
N VAL A 477 0.45 19.00 -23.92
CA VAL A 477 1.13 17.80 -24.43
C VAL A 477 2.41 18.18 -25.17
N TRP A 478 2.34 19.17 -26.05
CA TRP A 478 3.49 19.58 -26.86
C TRP A 478 4.54 20.33 -26.03
N GLU A 479 4.14 21.14 -25.04
CA GLU A 479 5.04 21.80 -24.08
C GLU A 479 5.86 20.80 -23.23
N ASN A 480 5.37 19.57 -23.07
CA ASN A 480 5.99 18.55 -22.23
C ASN A 480 6.75 17.47 -23.02
N VAL A 481 6.96 17.64 -24.33
CA VAL A 481 7.81 16.71 -25.09
C VAL A 481 9.28 16.89 -24.66
N PRO A 482 9.93 15.87 -24.09
CA PRO A 482 11.31 15.98 -23.65
C PRO A 482 12.24 16.19 -24.85
N ARG A 483 13.12 17.19 -24.72
CA ARG A 483 14.21 17.47 -25.65
C ARG A 483 13.75 17.69 -27.11
N GLU A 484 12.47 18.01 -27.33
CA GLU A 484 11.89 18.25 -28.66
C GLU A 484 12.07 17.06 -29.63
N ILE A 485 12.10 15.83 -29.11
CA ILE A 485 12.31 14.60 -29.91
C ILE A 485 11.16 14.36 -30.91
N VAL A 486 9.95 14.78 -30.58
CA VAL A 486 8.78 14.74 -31.45
C VAL A 486 8.17 16.13 -31.51
N LYS A 487 7.80 16.60 -32.70
CA LYS A 487 7.44 18.01 -32.92
C LYS A 487 6.03 18.16 -33.43
N ARG A 488 5.29 19.14 -32.90
CA ARG A 488 3.89 19.43 -33.30
C ARG A 488 3.75 19.72 -34.80
N ASP A 489 4.68 20.48 -35.36
CA ASP A 489 4.56 20.99 -36.74
C ASP A 489 5.36 20.15 -37.76
N ASP A 490 5.94 19.03 -37.34
CA ASP A 490 6.69 18.12 -38.20
C ASP A 490 6.18 16.68 -38.07
N VAL A 491 5.20 16.35 -38.91
CA VAL A 491 4.52 15.05 -38.95
C VAL A 491 5.50 13.90 -39.23
N GLN A 492 6.66 14.15 -39.86
CA GLN A 492 7.64 13.09 -40.09
C GLN A 492 8.23 12.57 -38.78
N THR A 493 8.27 13.40 -37.74
CA THR A 493 8.72 12.98 -36.40
C THR A 493 7.70 12.10 -35.67
N TRP A 494 6.48 11.96 -36.18
CA TRP A 494 5.41 11.20 -35.53
C TRP A 494 5.46 9.71 -35.88
N PHE A 495 5.93 9.39 -37.08
CA PHE A 495 6.05 8.02 -37.53
C PHE A 495 7.18 7.33 -36.76
N ASP A 496 6.85 6.21 -36.11
CA ASP A 496 7.74 5.46 -35.22
C ASP A 496 8.34 6.26 -34.04
N ALA A 497 7.63 7.31 -33.61
CA ALA A 497 7.99 8.10 -32.45
C ALA A 497 8.02 7.27 -31.15
N PRO A 498 8.98 7.55 -30.24
CA PRO A 498 10.38 7.85 -30.48
C PRO A 498 11.13 6.51 -30.56
N HIS A 499 11.97 6.30 -31.60
CA HIS A 499 12.76 5.09 -31.80
C HIS A 499 13.85 4.87 -30.73
N GLY A 500 13.48 4.61 -29.47
CA GLY A 500 14.42 4.36 -28.36
C GLY A 500 15.15 5.61 -27.86
N GLN A 501 14.78 6.80 -28.35
CA GLN A 501 15.40 8.05 -27.92
C GLN A 501 14.88 8.55 -26.56
N TRP A 502 13.73 8.05 -26.08
CA TRP A 502 13.17 8.40 -24.77
C TRP A 502 13.89 7.65 -23.66
N THR A 503 14.56 8.37 -22.77
CA THR A 503 15.33 7.79 -21.66
C THR A 503 14.43 7.49 -20.47
N GLU A 504 14.98 6.79 -19.47
CA GLU A 504 14.31 6.55 -18.20
C GLU A 504 14.02 7.86 -17.42
N ALA A 505 14.94 8.82 -17.46
CA ALA A 505 14.74 10.14 -16.86
C ALA A 505 13.58 10.91 -17.52
N ASP A 506 13.47 10.83 -18.86
CA ASP A 506 12.32 11.41 -19.57
C ASP A 506 11.01 10.69 -19.19
N ALA A 507 11.05 9.37 -19.01
CA ALA A 507 9.89 8.59 -18.59
C ALA A 507 9.44 8.94 -17.16
N GLU A 508 10.37 9.26 -16.26
CA GLU A 508 10.05 9.75 -14.91
C GLU A 508 9.39 11.14 -14.94
N GLN A 509 9.86 12.02 -15.82
CA GLN A 509 9.36 13.40 -15.93
C GLN A 509 8.02 13.51 -16.66
N ALA A 510 7.90 12.86 -17.82
CA ALA A 510 6.83 13.06 -18.79
C ALA A 510 6.01 11.80 -19.06
N GLY A 511 6.37 10.66 -18.46
CA GLY A 511 5.67 9.40 -18.60
C GLY A 511 6.24 8.50 -19.70
N HIS A 512 5.83 7.24 -19.66
CA HIS A 512 6.39 6.18 -20.51
C HIS A 512 5.91 6.29 -21.95
N PHE A 513 6.86 6.25 -22.88
CA PHE A 513 6.61 6.15 -24.31
C PHE A 513 7.13 4.80 -24.82
N SER A 514 6.25 3.98 -25.39
CA SER A 514 6.67 2.77 -26.11
C SER A 514 5.75 2.42 -27.26
N ARG A 515 6.33 1.90 -28.34
CA ARG A 515 5.63 1.41 -29.54
C ARG A 515 4.61 2.41 -30.11
N GLY A 516 4.96 3.70 -30.24
CA GLY A 516 4.05 4.72 -30.76
C GLY A 516 2.95 5.16 -29.78
N THR A 517 2.99 4.71 -28.52
CA THR A 517 2.04 5.11 -27.47
C THR A 517 2.78 5.84 -26.37
N TRP A 518 2.39 7.10 -26.14
CA TRP A 518 2.86 7.91 -25.02
C TRP A 518 1.77 8.02 -23.97
N LYS A 519 2.00 7.43 -22.80
CA LYS A 519 1.16 7.67 -21.63
C LYS A 519 1.76 8.86 -20.90
N MET A 520 1.37 10.08 -21.27
CA MET A 520 1.89 11.30 -20.66
C MET A 520 1.35 11.45 -19.24
N ARG A 521 2.14 10.99 -18.27
CA ARG A 521 1.78 10.90 -16.86
C ARG A 521 3.01 10.88 -15.98
N SER A 522 3.03 11.66 -14.92
CA SER A 522 4.12 11.70 -13.93
C SER A 522 3.58 12.06 -12.55
N ARG A 523 4.46 12.27 -11.56
CA ARG A 523 4.05 12.78 -10.23
C ARG A 523 3.42 14.17 -10.28
N LYS A 524 3.75 14.96 -11.31
CA LYS A 524 3.29 16.35 -11.45
C LYS A 524 2.17 16.49 -12.47
N ILE A 525 2.18 15.69 -13.53
CA ILE A 525 1.19 15.73 -14.61
C ILE A 525 -0.15 15.13 -14.15
N GLY A 526 -1.23 15.84 -14.47
CA GLY A 526 -2.61 15.43 -14.22
C GLY A 526 -3.23 16.05 -12.97
N THR A 527 -2.51 16.92 -12.25
CA THR A 527 -2.99 17.63 -11.05
C THR A 527 -3.45 19.06 -11.35
N GLU A 528 -3.23 19.52 -12.57
CA GLU A 528 -3.51 20.88 -13.00
C GLU A 528 -5.02 21.18 -12.93
N PRO A 529 -5.42 22.43 -12.59
CA PRO A 529 -6.84 22.79 -12.48
C PRO A 529 -7.66 22.52 -13.74
N PHE A 530 -7.07 22.69 -14.93
CA PHE A 530 -7.75 22.41 -16.20
C PHE A 530 -7.99 20.91 -16.43
N PHE A 531 -7.24 20.01 -15.79
CA PHE A 531 -7.59 18.58 -15.75
C PHE A 531 -8.59 18.28 -14.64
N VAL A 532 -8.30 18.77 -13.44
CA VAL A 532 -9.03 18.35 -12.23
C VAL A 532 -10.40 18.99 -12.15
N ASP A 533 -10.51 20.31 -12.34
CA ASP A 533 -11.75 21.04 -12.14
C ASP A 533 -12.62 21.08 -13.40
N LYS A 534 -11.97 21.18 -14.57
CA LYS A 534 -12.66 21.34 -15.86
C LYS A 534 -12.94 20.04 -16.60
N ILE A 535 -12.25 18.95 -16.26
CA ILE A 535 -12.52 17.62 -16.81
C ILE A 535 -13.10 16.70 -15.73
N ALA A 536 -12.29 16.18 -14.81
CA ALA A 536 -12.73 15.12 -13.89
C ALA A 536 -13.83 15.56 -12.90
N ASN A 537 -13.69 16.74 -12.30
CA ASN A 537 -14.69 17.30 -11.38
C ASN A 537 -15.68 18.25 -12.06
N HIS A 538 -15.75 18.26 -13.40
CA HIS A 538 -16.73 19.06 -14.10
C HIS A 538 -18.14 18.72 -13.57
N PRO A 539 -19.02 19.70 -13.30
CA PRO A 539 -20.33 19.44 -12.69
C PRO A 539 -21.14 18.36 -13.40
N ARG A 540 -21.12 18.34 -14.74
CA ARG A 540 -21.79 17.31 -15.56
C ARG A 540 -21.22 15.91 -15.36
N MET A 541 -19.88 15.77 -15.27
CA MET A 541 -19.23 14.49 -15.00
C MET A 541 -19.65 13.97 -13.62
N ARG A 542 -19.54 14.82 -12.58
CA ARG A 542 -19.90 14.45 -11.21
C ARG A 542 -21.36 14.05 -11.08
N GLN A 543 -22.26 14.79 -11.72
CA GLN A 543 -23.68 14.47 -11.75
C GLN A 543 -23.94 13.09 -12.38
N LEU A 544 -23.42 12.84 -13.58
CA LEU A 544 -23.66 11.55 -14.23
C LEU A 544 -23.02 10.38 -13.47
N VAL A 545 -21.82 10.59 -12.91
CA VAL A 545 -21.14 9.60 -12.07
C VAL A 545 -21.96 9.27 -10.83
N SER A 546 -22.56 10.26 -10.15
CA SER A 546 -23.38 9.98 -8.94
C SER A 546 -24.60 9.13 -9.26
N LEU A 547 -25.16 9.23 -10.48
CA LEU A 547 -26.23 8.33 -10.93
C LEU A 547 -25.76 6.88 -11.08
N PHE A 548 -24.50 6.63 -11.44
CA PHE A 548 -23.95 5.28 -11.51
C PHE A 548 -23.60 4.69 -10.15
N ILE A 549 -22.87 5.44 -9.31
CA ILE A 549 -22.21 4.89 -8.11
C ILE A 549 -22.74 5.44 -6.78
N GLY A 550 -23.70 6.35 -6.83
CA GLY A 550 -24.30 7.00 -5.67
C GLY A 550 -23.47 8.17 -5.12
N ASP A 551 -24.11 8.96 -4.27
CA ASP A 551 -23.48 10.07 -3.55
C ASP A 551 -23.00 9.67 -2.13
N PRO A 552 -21.98 10.37 -1.59
CA PRO A 552 -21.18 11.39 -2.26
C PRO A 552 -20.14 10.79 -3.21
N VAL A 553 -19.96 11.37 -4.40
CA VAL A 553 -18.84 11.03 -5.30
C VAL A 553 -17.55 11.68 -4.79
N LYS A 554 -16.49 10.88 -4.61
CA LYS A 554 -15.19 11.40 -4.19
C LYS A 554 -14.68 12.42 -5.19
N ARG A 555 -14.15 13.54 -4.69
CA ARG A 555 -13.55 14.56 -5.55
C ARG A 555 -12.21 14.07 -6.07
N ALA A 556 -12.04 14.06 -7.39
CA ALA A 556 -10.77 13.71 -8.02
C ALA A 556 -9.74 14.78 -7.63
N ASN A 557 -8.54 14.38 -7.24
CA ASN A 557 -7.42 15.31 -7.00
C ASN A 557 -6.40 15.30 -8.14
N ARG A 558 -6.56 14.39 -9.10
CA ARG A 558 -5.77 14.29 -10.33
C ARG A 558 -6.51 13.45 -11.38
N VAL A 559 -5.98 13.38 -12.59
CA VAL A 559 -6.34 12.42 -13.66
C VAL A 559 -5.15 11.54 -14.03
N ARG A 560 -5.35 10.45 -14.81
CA ARG A 560 -4.26 9.55 -15.24
C ARG A 560 -3.21 10.23 -16.15
N GLY A 561 -3.49 11.46 -16.62
CA GLY A 561 -2.68 12.22 -17.58
C GLY A 561 -3.35 12.31 -18.94
N VAL A 562 -2.55 12.42 -20.02
CA VAL A 562 -3.04 12.36 -21.41
C VAL A 562 -2.46 11.12 -22.08
N TYR A 563 -3.31 10.29 -22.66
CA TYR A 563 -2.84 9.17 -23.45
C TYR A 563 -2.77 9.61 -24.90
N CYS A 564 -1.60 9.44 -25.51
CA CYS A 564 -1.31 9.80 -26.88
C CYS A 564 -1.02 8.54 -27.69
N ILE A 565 -1.68 8.35 -28.84
CA ILE A 565 -1.29 7.32 -29.83
C ILE A 565 -0.89 8.01 -31.11
N PHE A 566 0.38 7.84 -31.46
CA PHE A 566 0.98 8.35 -32.68
C PHE A 566 0.66 7.45 -33.88
N PRO A 567 0.57 8.03 -35.09
CA PRO A 567 0.30 7.28 -36.31
C PRO A 567 1.39 6.25 -36.58
N LYS A 568 0.97 5.06 -37.02
CA LYS A 568 1.89 4.01 -37.47
C LYS A 568 2.38 4.31 -38.90
N PRO A 569 3.63 3.94 -39.25
CA PRO A 569 4.08 4.07 -40.63
C PRO A 569 3.13 3.33 -41.58
N PRO A 570 2.88 3.87 -42.79
CA PRO A 570 2.08 3.20 -43.79
C PRO A 570 2.56 1.77 -44.04
N ASN A 571 1.62 0.84 -44.21
CA ASN A 571 1.90 -0.60 -44.44
C ASN A 571 2.63 -1.34 -43.30
N SER A 572 2.82 -0.73 -42.12
CA SER A 572 3.42 -1.44 -40.98
C SER A 572 2.46 -2.47 -40.38
N GLU A 573 3.00 -3.61 -39.97
CA GLU A 573 2.24 -4.55 -39.14
C GLU A 573 2.05 -3.97 -37.74
N SER A 574 0.83 -4.02 -37.23
CA SER A 574 0.48 -3.57 -35.89
C SER A 574 -0.69 -4.39 -35.36
N ARG A 575 -0.70 -4.62 -34.05
CA ARG A 575 -1.72 -5.43 -33.38
C ARG A 575 -2.30 -4.65 -32.21
N LEU A 576 -3.56 -4.92 -31.91
CA LEU A 576 -4.19 -4.46 -30.68
C LEU A 576 -3.47 -5.06 -29.46
N ALA A 577 -3.46 -4.33 -28.35
CA ALA A 577 -2.88 -4.76 -27.08
C ALA A 577 -3.96 -4.78 -25.98
N PRO A 578 -4.93 -5.71 -26.06
CA PRO A 578 -6.00 -5.80 -25.07
C PRO A 578 -5.45 -6.20 -23.70
N HIS A 579 -6.01 -5.60 -22.66
CA HIS A 579 -5.75 -5.92 -21.26
C HIS A 579 -6.99 -5.64 -20.41
N GLY A 580 -7.06 -6.23 -19.22
CA GLY A 580 -7.91 -5.75 -18.14
C GLY A 580 -7.07 -5.01 -17.11
N ASP A 581 -7.67 -4.05 -16.42
CA ASP A 581 -7.00 -3.37 -15.32
C ASP A 581 -6.89 -4.33 -14.12
N HIS A 582 -5.68 -4.40 -13.53
CA HIS A 582 -5.44 -5.26 -12.37
C HIS A 582 -6.28 -4.85 -11.17
N THR A 583 -6.26 -3.57 -10.83
CA THR A 583 -7.15 -2.98 -9.82
C THR A 583 -8.12 -2.05 -10.53
N ALA A 584 -9.40 -2.19 -10.24
CA ALA A 584 -10.44 -1.42 -10.91
C ALA A 584 -10.75 -0.13 -10.15
N ALA A 585 -11.15 0.91 -10.89
CA ALA A 585 -11.98 1.97 -10.32
C ALA A 585 -13.40 1.42 -10.09
N GLN A 586 -14.28 2.22 -9.48
CA GLN A 586 -15.70 1.87 -9.49
C GLN A 586 -16.29 2.17 -10.88
N LEU A 587 -16.06 3.37 -11.40
CA LEU A 587 -16.43 3.77 -12.76
C LEU A 587 -15.28 4.52 -13.43
N SER A 588 -15.08 4.33 -14.73
CA SER A 588 -14.08 5.05 -15.50
C SER A 588 -14.70 5.85 -16.65
N ALA A 589 -14.02 6.89 -17.10
CA ALA A 589 -14.40 7.66 -18.28
C ALA A 589 -13.19 7.99 -19.16
N MET A 590 -13.39 8.00 -20.48
CA MET A 590 -12.41 8.48 -21.46
C MET A 590 -12.94 9.76 -22.10
N VAL A 591 -12.26 10.88 -21.86
CA VAL A 591 -12.64 12.19 -22.40
C VAL A 591 -11.79 12.50 -23.63
N PHE A 592 -12.44 12.80 -24.74
CA PHE A 592 -11.79 13.17 -25.99
C PHE A 592 -11.48 14.65 -25.92
N VAL A 593 -10.20 15.02 -26.06
CA VAL A 593 -9.75 16.43 -26.00
C VAL A 593 -9.34 16.96 -27.37
N ASP A 594 -9.36 16.10 -28.38
CA ASP A 594 -9.22 16.46 -29.79
C ASP A 594 -10.06 15.49 -30.65
N THR A 595 -10.20 15.79 -31.93
CA THR A 595 -10.92 14.93 -32.88
C THR A 595 -10.14 13.63 -33.11
N VAL A 596 -10.85 12.52 -32.99
CA VAL A 596 -10.33 11.17 -33.26
C VAL A 596 -11.12 10.59 -34.43
N PRO A 597 -10.60 10.67 -35.66
CA PRO A 597 -11.25 10.08 -36.83
C PRO A 597 -11.33 8.54 -36.74
N PRO A 598 -12.21 7.89 -37.52
CA PRO A 598 -12.24 6.44 -37.64
C PRO A 598 -10.86 5.83 -37.91
N HIS A 599 -10.54 4.68 -37.30
CA HIS A 599 -9.27 3.96 -37.46
C HIS A 599 -8.01 4.76 -37.08
N SER A 600 -8.15 5.74 -36.20
CA SER A 600 -7.04 6.62 -35.76
C SER A 600 -6.60 6.33 -34.33
N GLY A 601 -6.81 5.09 -33.87
CA GLY A 601 -6.33 4.62 -32.57
C GLY A 601 -7.24 5.03 -31.41
N GLY A 602 -8.55 5.04 -31.66
CA GLY A 602 -9.58 5.31 -30.67
C GLY A 602 -9.47 4.40 -29.44
N PHE A 603 -10.18 4.76 -28.36
CA PHE A 603 -10.33 3.81 -27.24
C PHE A 603 -11.05 2.56 -27.77
N THR A 604 -10.58 1.37 -27.38
CA THR A 604 -11.11 0.11 -27.90
C THR A 604 -11.50 -0.82 -26.75
N ILE A 605 -12.69 -1.41 -26.81
CA ILE A 605 -13.22 -2.30 -25.76
C ILE A 605 -13.79 -3.59 -26.36
N TRP A 606 -13.93 -4.62 -25.53
CA TRP A 606 -14.64 -5.85 -25.85
C TRP A 606 -15.94 -5.89 -25.04
N PRO A 607 -17.09 -5.54 -25.65
CA PRO A 607 -18.37 -5.44 -24.92
C PRO A 607 -18.72 -6.73 -24.16
N GLY A 608 -19.29 -6.59 -22.97
CA GLY A 608 -19.73 -7.73 -22.14
C GLY A 608 -18.61 -8.48 -21.40
N SER A 609 -17.34 -8.18 -21.68
CA SER A 609 -16.20 -8.91 -21.11
C SER A 609 -16.02 -8.75 -19.59
N HIS A 610 -16.70 -7.78 -18.96
CA HIS A 610 -16.69 -7.57 -17.51
C HIS A 610 -17.29 -8.76 -16.74
N TYR A 611 -18.32 -9.42 -17.28
CA TYR A 611 -18.90 -10.65 -16.68
C TYR A 611 -17.96 -11.85 -16.68
N MET A 612 -16.96 -11.82 -17.57
CA MET A 612 -15.98 -12.90 -17.67
C MET A 612 -14.76 -12.62 -16.81
N SER A 613 -14.35 -11.36 -16.70
CA SER A 613 -13.12 -10.98 -16.03
C SER A 613 -13.28 -10.78 -14.52
N HIS A 614 -14.45 -10.36 -14.03
CA HIS A 614 -14.63 -9.97 -12.63
C HIS A 614 -14.36 -11.12 -11.65
N LEU A 615 -14.72 -12.36 -12.01
CA LEU A 615 -14.58 -13.56 -11.17
C LEU A 615 -13.16 -13.91 -10.73
N TYR A 616 -12.16 -13.36 -11.39
CA TYR A 616 -10.75 -13.67 -11.10
C TYR A 616 -10.11 -12.69 -10.12
N HIS A 617 -10.86 -11.70 -9.64
CA HIS A 617 -10.37 -10.67 -8.74
C HIS A 617 -10.72 -11.02 -7.30
N THR A 618 -9.91 -10.50 -6.37
CA THR A 618 -10.07 -10.73 -4.93
C THR A 618 -11.40 -10.17 -4.40
N THR A 619 -11.78 -8.98 -4.85
CA THR A 619 -13.06 -8.33 -4.60
C THR A 619 -13.58 -7.67 -5.88
N VAL A 620 -14.82 -7.16 -5.86
CA VAL A 620 -15.44 -6.47 -7.03
C VAL A 620 -14.50 -5.40 -7.61
N TYR A 621 -13.81 -4.62 -6.76
CA TYR A 621 -12.86 -3.56 -7.16
C TYR A 621 -11.38 -3.93 -6.92
N GLY A 622 -11.11 -5.07 -6.28
CA GLY A 622 -9.80 -5.55 -5.86
C GLY A 622 -8.82 -5.97 -6.97
N PRO A 623 -7.56 -6.28 -6.65
CA PRO A 623 -6.59 -6.79 -7.62
C PRO A 623 -6.98 -8.17 -8.13
N LEU A 624 -6.48 -8.51 -9.32
CA LEU A 624 -6.43 -9.88 -9.83
C LEU A 624 -5.76 -10.80 -8.79
N ASP A 625 -6.40 -11.92 -8.42
CA ASP A 625 -5.79 -12.90 -7.53
C ASP A 625 -4.63 -13.58 -8.28
N PRO A 626 -3.38 -13.54 -7.78
CA PRO A 626 -2.25 -14.19 -8.44
C PRO A 626 -2.44 -15.69 -8.65
N ASP A 627 -3.16 -16.38 -7.76
CA ASP A 627 -3.46 -17.81 -7.91
C ASP A 627 -4.46 -18.06 -9.05
N LEU A 628 -5.16 -17.01 -9.50
CA LEU A 628 -6.12 -17.03 -10.61
C LEU A 628 -5.58 -16.40 -11.89
N ALA A 629 -4.30 -15.99 -11.93
CA ALA A 629 -3.70 -15.33 -13.09
C ALA A 629 -3.72 -16.18 -14.37
N GLU A 630 -3.43 -17.47 -14.26
CA GLU A 630 -3.49 -18.41 -15.39
C GLU A 630 -4.95 -18.66 -15.85
N PRO A 631 -5.90 -19.00 -14.96
CA PRO A 631 -7.33 -19.04 -15.30
C PRO A 631 -7.84 -17.77 -15.97
N TYR A 632 -7.49 -16.59 -15.43
CA TYR A 632 -7.85 -15.30 -16.01
C TYR A 632 -7.28 -15.13 -17.42
N SER A 633 -6.02 -15.50 -17.64
CA SER A 633 -5.39 -15.42 -18.97
C SER A 633 -6.15 -16.26 -20.00
N LYS A 634 -6.59 -17.46 -19.62
CA LYS A 634 -7.42 -18.33 -20.48
C LYS A 634 -8.79 -17.71 -20.77
N ALA A 635 -9.45 -17.15 -19.76
CA ALA A 635 -10.74 -16.48 -19.93
C ALA A 635 -10.64 -15.25 -20.83
N ARG A 636 -9.62 -14.41 -20.64
CA ARG A 636 -9.32 -13.28 -21.51
C ARG A 636 -9.08 -13.76 -22.95
N ASP A 637 -8.27 -14.80 -23.14
CA ASP A 637 -7.98 -15.29 -24.49
C ASP A 637 -9.25 -15.81 -25.19
N ASN A 638 -10.21 -16.37 -24.45
CA ASN A 638 -11.54 -16.70 -24.98
C ASN A 638 -12.35 -15.46 -25.38
N VAL A 639 -12.37 -14.40 -24.55
CA VAL A 639 -12.97 -13.10 -24.92
C VAL A 639 -12.44 -12.64 -26.28
N LEU A 640 -11.11 -12.66 -26.45
CA LEU A 640 -10.45 -12.15 -27.65
C LEU A 640 -10.76 -12.97 -28.91
N ARG A 641 -11.07 -14.26 -28.75
CA ARG A 641 -11.49 -15.14 -29.86
C ARG A 641 -12.95 -14.94 -30.25
N GLU A 642 -13.83 -14.71 -29.26
CA GLU A 642 -15.28 -14.78 -29.43
C GLU A 642 -15.93 -13.42 -29.68
N ILE A 643 -15.43 -12.37 -29.03
CA ILE A 643 -16.04 -11.04 -29.01
C ILE A 643 -15.28 -10.10 -29.96
N ALA A 644 -16.00 -9.47 -30.87
CA ALA A 644 -15.44 -8.44 -31.74
C ALA A 644 -15.22 -7.14 -30.95
N PRO A 645 -14.04 -6.49 -31.05
CA PRO A 645 -13.80 -5.23 -30.38
C PRO A 645 -14.60 -4.08 -31.01
N VAL A 646 -14.85 -3.04 -30.22
CA VAL A 646 -15.43 -1.76 -30.65
C VAL A 646 -14.41 -0.65 -30.44
N GLU A 647 -14.07 0.09 -31.50
CA GLU A 647 -13.20 1.29 -31.45
C GLU A 647 -14.04 2.58 -31.50
N PHE A 648 -13.81 3.50 -30.58
CA PHE A 648 -14.52 4.77 -30.52
C PHE A 648 -13.82 5.87 -31.31
N SER A 649 -14.53 6.46 -32.27
CA SER A 649 -14.16 7.73 -32.91
C SER A 649 -15.08 8.86 -32.42
N GLY A 650 -14.64 10.11 -32.47
CA GLY A 650 -15.40 11.23 -31.91
C GLY A 650 -14.70 12.57 -31.98
N LYS A 651 -15.33 13.59 -31.39
CA LYS A 651 -14.83 14.97 -31.33
C LYS A 651 -14.40 15.35 -29.91
N ALA A 652 -13.71 16.49 -29.80
CA ALA A 652 -13.40 17.06 -28.50
C ALA A 652 -14.70 17.31 -27.69
N GLY A 653 -14.72 16.85 -26.45
CA GLY A 653 -15.89 16.93 -25.55
C GLY A 653 -16.76 15.67 -25.49
N ASP A 654 -16.54 14.69 -26.38
CA ASP A 654 -17.16 13.37 -26.27
C ASP A 654 -16.57 12.59 -25.08
N VAL A 655 -17.44 11.83 -24.40
CA VAL A 655 -17.04 11.03 -23.24
C VAL A 655 -17.57 9.61 -23.35
N VAL A 656 -16.70 8.62 -23.13
CA VAL A 656 -17.07 7.21 -23.00
C VAL A 656 -16.95 6.80 -21.54
N PHE A 657 -18.07 6.52 -20.89
CA PHE A 657 -18.12 5.92 -19.56
C PHE A 657 -18.06 4.40 -19.69
N TRP A 658 -17.29 3.73 -18.84
CA TRP A 658 -17.09 2.29 -18.97
C TRP A 658 -16.81 1.60 -17.64
N HIS A 659 -17.21 0.34 -17.56
CA HIS A 659 -17.00 -0.55 -16.43
C HIS A 659 -15.53 -1.01 -16.40
N PRO A 660 -14.77 -0.74 -15.32
CA PRO A 660 -13.32 -0.94 -15.32
C PRO A 660 -12.83 -2.39 -15.46
N ARG A 661 -13.73 -3.38 -15.36
CA ARG A 661 -13.44 -4.81 -15.64
C ARG A 661 -13.52 -5.19 -17.11
N LEU A 662 -13.93 -4.30 -18.01
CA LEU A 662 -13.86 -4.60 -19.44
C LEU A 662 -12.42 -4.86 -19.88
N ILE A 663 -12.25 -5.84 -20.77
CA ILE A 663 -11.05 -5.93 -21.58
C ILE A 663 -11.06 -4.74 -22.54
N HIS A 664 -9.96 -3.99 -22.56
CA HIS A 664 -9.84 -2.74 -23.28
C HIS A 664 -8.40 -2.49 -23.75
N GLY A 665 -8.22 -1.46 -24.56
CA GLY A 665 -6.93 -1.06 -25.11
C GLY A 665 -7.02 0.22 -25.95
N GLY A 666 -5.90 0.60 -26.54
CA GLY A 666 -5.88 1.59 -27.62
C GLY A 666 -5.97 0.90 -28.98
N GLY A 667 -6.74 1.48 -29.89
CA GLY A 667 -6.79 1.08 -31.28
C GLY A 667 -5.45 1.29 -32.00
N VAL A 668 -5.36 0.77 -33.21
CA VAL A 668 -4.21 1.03 -34.08
C VAL A 668 -4.44 2.33 -34.84
N ASN A 669 -3.54 3.30 -34.70
CA ASN A 669 -3.65 4.57 -35.42
C ASN A 669 -3.12 4.41 -36.86
N ARG A 670 -4.05 4.24 -37.81
CA ARG A 670 -3.81 4.11 -39.26
C ARG A 670 -3.95 5.45 -40.00
N SER A 671 -3.97 6.58 -39.29
CA SER A 671 -4.17 7.89 -39.95
C SER A 671 -3.04 8.28 -40.92
N ALA A 672 -1.87 7.62 -40.86
CA ALA A 672 -0.79 7.77 -41.84
C ALA A 672 -1.17 7.30 -43.25
N ASP A 673 -2.13 6.39 -43.36
CA ASP A 673 -2.62 5.89 -44.65
C ASP A 673 -3.55 6.92 -45.34
N ARG A 674 -3.76 8.09 -44.72
CA ARG A 674 -4.61 9.18 -45.20
C ARG A 674 -3.82 10.48 -45.37
N ASP A 675 -4.39 11.44 -46.10
CA ASP A 675 -3.74 12.75 -46.39
C ASP A 675 -3.47 13.63 -45.15
N ARG A 676 -4.03 13.28 -43.98
CA ARG A 676 -3.89 14.05 -42.72
C ARG A 676 -3.69 13.13 -41.52
N PRO A 677 -2.43 12.77 -41.19
CA PRO A 677 -2.10 12.04 -39.97
C PRO A 677 -2.50 12.83 -38.73
N VAL A 678 -2.92 12.16 -37.67
CA VAL A 678 -3.31 12.76 -36.40
C VAL A 678 -2.71 12.00 -35.22
N VAL A 679 -2.43 12.70 -34.12
CA VAL A 679 -2.10 12.08 -32.83
C VAL A 679 -3.38 11.98 -32.00
N ARG A 680 -3.73 10.78 -31.54
CA ARG A 680 -4.94 10.57 -30.75
C ARG A 680 -4.73 11.00 -29.31
N LEU A 681 -5.47 12.00 -28.83
CA LEU A 681 -5.37 12.54 -27.47
C LEU A 681 -6.65 12.32 -26.67
N VAL A 682 -6.55 11.62 -25.53
CA VAL A 682 -7.66 11.41 -24.59
C VAL A 682 -7.19 11.53 -23.15
N VAL A 683 -8.09 11.97 -22.26
CA VAL A 683 -7.86 12.10 -20.82
C VAL A 683 -8.67 11.02 -20.08
N PRO A 684 -8.02 10.00 -19.51
CA PRO A 684 -8.70 9.00 -18.68
C PRO A 684 -9.02 9.56 -17.28
N CYS A 685 -10.26 9.39 -16.85
CA CYS A 685 -10.77 9.76 -15.52
C CYS A 685 -11.28 8.50 -14.79
N GLU A 686 -11.13 8.49 -13.47
CA GLU A 686 -11.56 7.40 -12.58
C GLU A 686 -12.43 7.95 -11.47
N TYR A 687 -13.44 7.19 -11.08
CA TYR A 687 -14.42 7.59 -10.09
C TYR A 687 -14.68 6.48 -9.08
N GLN A 688 -14.93 6.90 -7.85
CA GLN A 688 -15.30 6.06 -6.72
C GLN A 688 -16.22 6.85 -5.78
N ARG A 689 -17.01 6.13 -5.00
CA ARG A 689 -17.78 6.73 -3.91
C ARG A 689 -16.82 7.25 -2.82
N ASP A 690 -17.21 8.33 -2.17
CA ASP A 690 -16.48 8.87 -1.03
C ASP A 690 -16.82 8.12 0.27
N GLY A 691 -16.01 8.30 1.30
CA GLY A 691 -16.23 7.71 2.62
C GLY A 691 -15.85 6.22 2.77
N MET A 692 -15.40 5.56 1.71
CA MET A 692 -14.85 4.20 1.80
C MET A 692 -13.43 4.20 2.37
N THR A 693 -13.05 3.18 3.14
CA THR A 693 -11.72 3.05 3.74
C THR A 693 -10.76 2.43 2.73
N PRO A 694 -9.77 3.19 2.23
CA PRO A 694 -8.78 2.65 1.30
C PRO A 694 -8.00 1.49 1.89
N TYR A 695 -7.85 0.45 1.09
CA TYR A 695 -6.90 -0.63 1.26
C TYR A 695 -5.97 -0.62 0.05
N PHE A 696 -4.71 -0.26 0.28
CA PHE A 696 -3.73 -0.29 -0.78
C PHE A 696 -3.13 -1.71 -0.85
N ASN A 697 -2.90 -2.22 -2.04
CA ASN A 697 -2.06 -3.40 -2.27
C ASN A 697 -0.90 -2.94 -3.16
N LEU A 698 0.28 -2.73 -2.58
CA LEU A 698 1.42 -2.14 -3.27
C LEU A 698 2.02 -3.09 -4.33
N SER A 699 1.81 -4.40 -4.19
CA SER A 699 2.21 -5.37 -5.20
C SER A 699 1.41 -5.22 -6.51
N HIS A 700 0.10 -4.96 -6.43
CA HIS A 700 -0.80 -5.07 -7.59
C HIS A 700 -1.81 -3.93 -7.78
N GLY A 701 -1.65 -2.83 -7.06
CA GLY A 701 -2.67 -1.80 -7.01
C GLY A 701 -2.18 -0.36 -6.84
N PRO A 702 -3.13 0.58 -6.79
CA PRO A 702 -2.94 1.96 -6.40
C PRO A 702 -2.13 2.04 -5.14
N ALA A 703 -1.10 2.83 -5.22
CA ALA A 703 -0.41 3.25 -4.05
C ALA A 703 0.09 4.66 -4.32
N PRO A 704 0.34 5.44 -3.27
CA PRO A 704 0.77 6.82 -3.43
C PRO A 704 2.01 7.01 -4.35
N ASN A 705 2.82 5.97 -4.48
CA ASN A 705 3.99 5.86 -5.37
C ASN A 705 3.70 5.20 -6.75
N ARG A 706 2.57 4.50 -6.96
CA ARG A 706 2.08 4.13 -8.31
C ARG A 706 1.33 5.30 -8.90
N GLN A 707 2.09 6.13 -9.61
CA GLN A 707 1.67 7.38 -10.21
C GLN A 707 0.44 7.29 -11.14
N TRP A 708 0.05 6.08 -11.55
CA TRP A 708 -0.92 5.82 -12.61
C TRP A 708 -2.29 5.30 -12.14
N TRP A 709 -2.45 5.07 -10.85
CA TRP A 709 -3.70 4.63 -10.25
C TRP A 709 -4.23 5.76 -9.38
N VAL A 710 -5.03 6.60 -10.00
CA VAL A 710 -5.30 7.95 -9.52
C VAL A 710 -6.43 7.95 -8.51
N ASP A 711 -7.44 7.11 -8.75
CA ASP A 711 -8.56 6.84 -7.85
C ASP A 711 -9.08 5.39 -7.99
N THR A 712 -8.29 4.46 -8.53
CA THR A 712 -8.49 3.05 -8.16
C THR A 712 -8.01 2.88 -6.74
N ARG A 713 -8.72 2.12 -5.90
CA ARG A 713 -8.30 1.61 -4.57
C ARG A 713 -9.10 0.34 -4.31
N ASN A 714 -8.52 -0.61 -3.60
CA ASN A 714 -9.37 -1.57 -2.92
C ASN A 714 -9.95 -0.84 -1.71
N PHE A 715 -11.09 -1.31 -1.23
CA PHE A 715 -11.66 -0.81 0.01
C PHE A 715 -11.82 -1.94 1.01
N ARG A 716 -11.72 -1.62 2.29
CA ARG A 716 -11.97 -2.61 3.35
C ARG A 716 -13.42 -3.08 3.33
N GLU A 717 -14.31 -2.24 2.83
CA GLU A 717 -15.73 -2.48 2.68
C GLU A 717 -16.09 -3.26 1.40
N ASP A 718 -15.11 -3.62 0.57
CA ASP A 718 -15.36 -4.38 -0.66
C ASP A 718 -15.82 -5.81 -0.38
N VAL A 719 -16.64 -6.36 -1.27
CA VAL A 719 -17.13 -7.74 -1.21
C VAL A 719 -16.33 -8.67 -2.14
N PRO A 720 -16.11 -9.94 -1.76
CA PRO A 720 -15.38 -10.92 -2.60
C PRO A 720 -16.01 -11.05 -3.99
N ALA A 721 -15.26 -11.17 -5.08
CA ALA A 721 -15.89 -11.29 -6.40
C ALA A 721 -16.60 -12.65 -6.58
N THR A 722 -17.87 -12.63 -6.99
CA THR A 722 -18.68 -13.81 -7.33
C THR A 722 -19.51 -13.54 -8.58
N VAL A 723 -20.19 -14.57 -9.10
CA VAL A 723 -21.06 -14.42 -10.29
C VAL A 723 -22.18 -13.40 -10.05
N ASP A 724 -22.64 -13.26 -8.81
CA ASP A 724 -23.87 -12.53 -8.49
C ASP A 724 -23.66 -11.07 -8.07
N ASN A 725 -22.41 -10.64 -7.83
CA ASN A 725 -22.15 -9.39 -7.10
C ASN A 725 -21.32 -8.34 -7.85
N MET A 726 -21.15 -8.47 -9.16
CA MET A 726 -20.41 -7.49 -9.96
C MET A 726 -20.96 -6.05 -9.83
N TRP A 727 -22.25 -5.92 -9.50
CA TRP A 727 -22.95 -4.64 -9.36
C TRP A 727 -23.06 -4.15 -7.91
N ASP A 728 -22.44 -4.84 -6.93
CA ASP A 728 -22.51 -4.43 -5.53
C ASP A 728 -21.87 -3.05 -5.34
N GLY A 729 -22.61 -2.17 -4.67
CA GLY A 729 -22.22 -0.78 -4.43
C GLY A 729 -22.52 0.20 -5.58
N TRP A 730 -23.11 -0.24 -6.69
CA TRP A 730 -23.65 0.65 -7.74
C TRP A 730 -25.06 1.13 -7.38
N ALA A 731 -25.42 2.35 -7.80
CA ALA A 731 -26.72 2.97 -7.52
C ALA A 731 -27.70 2.85 -8.70
N PHE A 732 -27.25 3.17 -9.93
CA PHE A 732 -28.10 3.25 -11.14
C PHE A 732 -29.41 4.05 -10.93
N ASP A 733 -29.30 5.32 -10.53
CA ASP A 733 -30.44 6.22 -10.36
C ASP A 733 -30.88 6.82 -11.70
N THR A 734 -32.13 6.57 -12.10
CA THR A 734 -32.73 7.07 -13.36
C THR A 734 -33.53 8.36 -13.19
N GLY A 735 -33.63 8.89 -11.97
CA GLY A 735 -34.33 10.15 -11.68
C GLY A 735 -35.87 10.09 -11.80
N THR A 736 -36.45 8.91 -11.97
CA THR A 736 -37.90 8.68 -11.92
C THR A 736 -38.35 8.36 -10.50
N THR A 737 -38.62 9.40 -9.69
CA THR A 737 -39.49 9.22 -8.53
C THR A 737 -40.92 8.98 -9.03
N ASP A 738 -41.46 7.79 -8.76
CA ASP A 738 -42.88 7.46 -8.95
C ASP A 738 -43.76 8.48 -8.25
N ALA A 739 -44.28 9.42 -9.04
CA ALA A 739 -45.45 10.21 -8.67
C ALA A 739 -46.70 9.41 -9.07
N GLY A 740 -47.16 8.55 -8.17
CA GLY A 740 -48.55 8.07 -8.16
C GLY A 740 -48.74 6.56 -8.17
N ASP A 741 -49.08 6.01 -7.01
CA ASP A 741 -50.46 5.55 -6.82
C ASP A 741 -50.83 5.56 -5.32
N CYS A 742 -51.46 6.66 -4.88
CA CYS A 742 -52.34 6.62 -3.73
C CYS A 742 -53.75 6.32 -4.28
N SER A 743 -54.14 5.05 -4.34
CA SER A 743 -55.56 4.69 -4.37
C SER A 743 -55.83 3.26 -3.85
N ALA A 744 -56.64 3.24 -2.77
CA ALA A 744 -57.37 2.14 -2.11
C ALA A 744 -56.60 1.09 -1.30
#